data_AF-A0A662XVV1-F1
#
_entry.id   AF-A0A662XVV1-F1
#
_cell.length_a   1.000
_cell.length_b   1.000
_cell.length_c   1.000
_cell.angle_alpha   90.00
_cell.angle_beta   90.00
_cell.angle_gamma   90.00
#
_symmetry.space_group_name_H-M   'P 1'
#
loop_
_entity.id
_entity.type
_entity.pdbx_description
1 polymer ?
#
loop_
_entity_poly.entity_id
_entity_poly.type
_entity_poly.pdbx_seq_one_letter_code
_entity_poly.pdbx_strand_id
1 'polypeptide(L)'
;MALAQLLPVAIALVLASQEGVEALTYQQSGYWETSGCDGAPFYMDIFPEANCGQRNITYNCSPYTPSNTTYYRTVICVEDTQMWTKSYYKSTDYVMMEQFNASASDCGDYAEGRVFLANDSCVRMLNSTTYKSAIASVASDDSQTLELYTDTACATTAAKSFSVEGSVVAAHSCYNSAYKFYSESEYTSGSGSYSGSESGSKDASAISSSDGDPLWRDEMILGARVPREKVMTQRLISRGGYGEVYAGTFNGKPVAVKMLLPGTRKSKQHRISFLAEVKLMATLEHPRIVRLVGVAWDSPNDLCALLEFMAGGDLRALLDKYEKQDQPVGFNYVKVKIALHVAHALAYLHSLDPPVIHRDLKSKNILLSPELDAKLTDFGVSRERVDRTMTAAVGTSLWMSPEVMMGERYDDKADIFSFGVVLSELNTHAMPYSHVKARDGSGKRMPDTAILQLVAAGELRVDFSQGGPEALMRLGNACVAVDPKDRPRVVAMAKTTTKTKTDDLFRWVEEHEEAVERTQKPWGRVLDAGTGRHSLQWLLRGDAASRITEVVAVTGEQPLADQLTREFAPSETPHATPLRVHAGNWQDDAFLGNESVFDVIIAGTGFAPYFQDQISARLEKLLAPGGRLYLVGLQPLSESASAAASPSEADQAAGRLIQEVARTRDACLLLGGRRCYREYPIDWTQRQLEKAGLLVTDSVRLANVYSRAAITRQLEVGRRHVPLFGDATLAESMQQALNRLDTRLESTFGSADLPKQKQRRIRFGFDYVLAARKPSDH
;
A
#
# COMPACT_ATOMS: atom_id res chain seq x y z
N MET A 1 7.62 -5.29 -33.55
CA MET A 1 6.79 -4.17 -33.05
C MET A 1 6.42 -4.28 -31.57
N ALA A 2 6.20 -5.47 -30.98
CA ALA A 2 5.90 -5.63 -29.54
C ALA A 2 7.04 -5.24 -28.56
N LEU A 3 8.28 -5.09 -29.03
CA LEU A 3 9.43 -4.64 -28.21
C LEU A 3 9.52 -3.11 -28.07
N ALA A 4 8.91 -2.33 -28.97
CA ALA A 4 8.98 -0.86 -28.94
C ALA A 4 8.15 -0.25 -27.78
N GLN A 5 7.12 -0.97 -27.32
CA GLN A 5 6.32 -0.60 -26.13
C GLN A 5 7.04 -0.87 -24.80
N LEU A 6 8.14 -1.63 -24.81
CA LEU A 6 8.89 -2.00 -23.61
C LEU A 6 10.08 -1.07 -23.32
N LEU A 7 10.53 -0.30 -24.31
CA LEU A 7 11.66 0.63 -24.17
C LEU A 7 11.41 1.75 -23.14
N PRO A 8 10.20 2.33 -23.01
CA PRO A 8 9.91 3.33 -21.97
C PRO A 8 9.88 2.74 -20.56
N VAL A 9 9.29 1.55 -20.39
CA VAL A 9 9.26 0.82 -19.09
C VAL A 9 10.68 0.46 -18.66
N ALA A 10 11.49 0.02 -19.63
CA ALA A 10 12.89 -0.26 -19.48
C ALA A 10 13.68 1.03 -19.09
N ILE A 11 13.60 2.11 -19.87
CA ILE A 11 14.31 3.37 -19.62
C ILE A 11 13.90 3.98 -18.26
N ALA A 12 12.62 3.92 -17.89
CA ALA A 12 12.10 4.47 -16.63
C ALA A 12 12.55 3.67 -15.39
N LEU A 13 12.80 2.35 -15.52
CA LEU A 13 13.42 1.53 -14.48
C LEU A 13 14.91 1.86 -14.25
N VAL A 14 15.60 2.41 -15.26
CA VAL A 14 17.02 2.81 -15.19
C VAL A 14 17.21 4.24 -14.69
N LEU A 15 16.27 5.15 -14.95
CA LEU A 15 16.37 6.54 -14.46
C LEU A 15 16.10 6.65 -12.95
N ALA A 16 15.39 5.69 -12.35
CA ALA A 16 15.07 5.67 -10.92
C ALA A 16 16.20 5.14 -10.01
N SER A 17 17.35 4.72 -10.56
CA SER A 17 18.52 4.30 -9.76
C SER A 17 19.40 5.47 -9.29
N GLN A 18 19.01 6.73 -9.55
CA GLN A 18 19.83 7.91 -9.23
C GLN A 18 19.18 8.99 -8.36
N GLU A 19 17.94 8.83 -7.90
CA GLU A 19 17.33 9.83 -7.00
C GLU A 19 17.18 9.29 -5.57
N GLY A 20 18.21 9.58 -4.77
CA GLY A 20 18.13 9.51 -3.31
C GLY A 20 17.22 10.62 -2.81
N VAL A 21 16.11 10.26 -2.17
CA VAL A 21 15.37 11.15 -1.28
C VAL A 21 15.87 10.84 0.12
N GLU A 22 16.63 11.76 0.71
CA GLU A 22 17.15 11.64 2.08
C GLU A 22 15.98 11.56 3.08
N ALA A 23 15.96 10.49 3.88
CA ALA A 23 15.10 10.39 5.04
C ALA A 23 15.69 11.25 6.17
N LEU A 24 14.84 11.91 6.96
CA LEU A 24 15.26 12.56 8.20
C LEU A 24 15.83 11.49 9.16
N THR A 25 17.13 11.58 9.46
CA THR A 25 17.81 10.69 10.41
C THR A 25 17.98 11.36 11.77
N TYR A 26 17.83 10.59 12.84
CA TYR A 26 18.02 11.01 14.22
C TYR A 26 19.26 10.35 14.82
N GLN A 27 20.03 11.09 15.60
CA GLN A 27 21.09 10.56 16.44
C GLN A 27 20.54 10.23 17.82
N GLN A 28 20.62 8.97 18.22
CA GLN A 28 20.19 8.48 19.54
C GLN A 28 21.41 8.06 20.36
N SER A 29 21.47 8.51 21.61
CA SER A 29 22.61 8.32 22.51
C SER A 29 22.17 7.73 23.83
N GLY A 30 22.41 6.44 24.05
CA GLY A 30 22.13 5.76 25.32
C GLY A 30 23.31 5.84 26.29
N TYR A 31 23.03 5.86 27.59
CA TYR A 31 24.04 5.96 28.65
C TYR A 31 23.88 4.88 29.73
N TRP A 32 25.01 4.27 30.12
CA TRP A 32 25.12 3.20 31.12
C TRP A 32 26.21 3.51 32.15
N GLU A 33 26.11 2.91 33.33
CA GLU A 33 27.14 3.00 34.37
C GLU A 33 28.26 1.94 34.20
N THR A 34 28.00 0.88 33.42
CA THR A 34 28.90 -0.27 33.28
C THR A 34 29.54 -0.37 31.88
N SER A 35 30.74 -0.94 31.81
CA SER A 35 31.60 -0.96 30.62
C SER A 35 31.16 -1.87 29.46
N GLY A 36 30.02 -2.56 29.61
CA GLY A 36 29.42 -3.40 28.57
C GLY A 36 28.22 -2.77 27.86
N CYS A 37 27.66 -1.68 28.40
CA CYS A 37 26.37 -1.13 27.97
C CYS A 37 25.26 -2.20 27.97
N ASP A 38 25.32 -3.11 28.95
CA ASP A 38 24.37 -4.21 29.11
C ASP A 38 23.14 -3.75 29.89
N GLY A 39 21.95 -4.16 29.45
CA GLY A 39 20.68 -3.80 30.08
C GLY A 39 20.12 -2.47 29.59
N ALA A 40 19.08 -1.97 30.26
CA ALA A 40 18.44 -0.71 29.92
C ALA A 40 19.36 0.49 30.27
N PRO A 41 19.55 1.46 29.37
CA PRO A 41 20.28 2.67 29.71
C PRO A 41 19.53 3.46 30.78
N PHE A 42 20.25 4.11 31.69
CA PHE A 42 19.61 4.94 32.71
C PHE A 42 19.04 6.23 32.11
N TYR A 43 19.63 6.71 31.02
CA TYR A 43 19.27 7.95 30.33
C TYR A 43 19.59 7.86 28.84
N MET A 44 18.83 8.58 28.02
CA MET A 44 19.05 8.66 26.58
C MET A 44 18.68 10.03 26.03
N ASP A 45 19.49 10.52 25.08
CA ASP A 45 19.20 11.73 24.30
C ASP A 45 18.96 11.39 22.82
N ILE A 46 18.07 12.15 22.19
CA ILE A 46 17.67 12.00 20.78
C ILE A 46 17.66 13.39 20.12
N PHE A 47 18.39 13.55 19.02
CA PHE A 47 18.48 14.80 18.28
C PHE A 47 18.37 14.58 16.76
N PRO A 48 17.77 15.49 15.99
CA PRO A 48 17.85 15.46 14.53
C PRO A 48 19.32 15.61 14.08
N GLU A 49 19.79 14.76 13.16
CA GLU A 49 21.15 14.86 12.60
C GLU A 49 21.10 14.55 11.10
N ALA A 50 21.22 15.60 10.28
CA ALA A 50 21.16 15.51 8.83
C ALA A 50 22.35 14.76 8.21
N ASN A 51 23.50 14.69 8.90
CA ASN A 51 24.73 14.08 8.38
C ASN A 51 25.06 12.73 9.02
N CYS A 52 24.07 12.05 9.58
CA CYS A 52 24.26 10.82 10.35
C CYS A 52 24.93 9.70 9.52
N GLY A 53 24.79 9.74 8.18
CA GLY A 53 25.44 8.78 7.26
C GLY A 53 26.93 9.01 6.93
N GLN A 54 27.54 10.13 7.34
CA GLN A 54 28.92 10.50 6.96
C GLN A 54 29.95 10.43 8.09
N ARG A 55 29.52 10.32 9.36
CA ARG A 55 30.42 10.20 10.50
C ARG A 55 30.64 8.73 10.84
N ASN A 56 31.89 8.35 11.13
CA ASN A 56 32.23 7.06 11.74
C ASN A 56 31.60 6.99 13.13
N ILE A 57 30.34 6.58 13.21
CA ILE A 57 29.61 6.45 14.45
C ILE A 57 29.94 5.08 15.05
N THR A 58 30.52 5.13 16.24
CA THR A 58 30.99 3.95 16.95
C THR A 58 29.79 3.19 17.52
N TYR A 59 29.44 2.05 16.93
CA TYR A 59 28.44 1.10 17.46
C TYR A 59 28.89 0.41 18.75
N ASN A 60 30.14 0.64 19.20
CA ASN A 60 30.70 0.03 20.38
C ASN A 60 30.47 0.91 21.62
N CYS A 61 30.12 0.27 22.73
CA CYS A 61 30.08 0.88 24.05
C CYS A 61 31.42 1.56 24.36
N SER A 62 31.40 2.88 24.56
CA SER A 62 32.61 3.70 24.72
C SER A 62 32.55 4.53 25.99
N PRO A 63 33.68 4.73 26.69
CA PRO A 63 33.70 5.56 27.89
C PRO A 63 33.42 7.03 27.56
N TYR A 64 32.59 7.66 28.38
CA TYR A 64 32.17 9.05 28.28
C TYR A 64 32.25 9.69 29.67
N THR A 65 33.15 10.66 29.85
CA THR A 65 33.48 11.22 31.19
C THR A 65 33.11 12.70 31.29
N PRO A 66 31.81 13.04 31.44
CA PRO A 66 31.39 14.39 31.77
C PRO A 66 31.74 14.70 33.23
N SER A 67 32.48 15.79 33.47
CA SER A 67 32.72 16.34 34.81
C SER A 67 33.29 15.33 35.84
N ASN A 68 34.34 14.58 35.47
CA ASN A 68 35.08 13.63 36.32
C ASN A 68 34.33 12.34 36.75
N THR A 69 33.16 12.04 36.20
CA THR A 69 32.50 10.73 36.38
C THR A 69 32.43 10.00 35.04
N THR A 70 32.94 8.76 34.98
CA THR A 70 32.94 7.97 33.75
C THR A 70 31.65 7.17 33.64
N TYR A 71 30.90 7.44 32.58
CA TYR A 71 29.78 6.64 32.09
C TYR A 71 30.19 5.92 30.80
N TYR A 72 29.31 5.08 30.28
CA TYR A 72 29.49 4.43 29.00
C TYR A 72 28.35 4.79 28.06
N ARG A 73 28.69 5.08 26.81
CA ARG A 73 27.75 5.61 25.82
C ARG A 73 27.79 4.78 24.54
N THR A 74 26.61 4.56 23.96
CA THR A 74 26.46 4.15 22.55
C THR A 74 25.80 5.28 21.78
N VAL A 75 26.16 5.41 20.50
CA VAL A 75 25.57 6.39 19.59
C VAL A 75 25.13 5.65 18.34
N ILE A 76 23.88 5.85 17.92
CA ILE A 76 23.33 5.22 16.72
C ILE A 76 22.54 6.25 15.90
N CYS A 77 22.43 5.99 14.60
CA CYS A 77 21.51 6.69 13.71
C CYS A 77 20.26 5.86 13.52
N VAL A 78 19.10 6.48 13.72
CA VAL A 78 17.80 5.82 13.61
C VAL A 78 16.84 6.68 12.80
N GLU A 79 15.97 6.03 12.03
CA GLU A 79 14.84 6.70 11.36
C GLU A 79 13.59 6.68 12.25
N ASP A 80 13.48 5.69 13.15
CA ASP A 80 12.40 5.53 14.13
C ASP A 80 12.96 5.53 15.55
N THR A 81 12.77 6.63 16.26
CA THR A 81 13.28 6.88 17.61
C THR A 81 12.57 6.03 18.67
N GLN A 82 11.28 5.75 18.47
CA GLN A 82 10.44 5.03 19.43
C GLN A 82 10.74 3.52 19.38
N MET A 83 10.80 2.95 18.18
CA MET A 83 11.13 1.53 17.99
C MET A 83 12.51 1.19 18.57
N TRP A 84 13.51 2.03 18.33
CA TRP A 84 14.87 1.80 18.84
C TRP A 84 14.99 2.02 20.34
N THR A 85 14.31 3.03 20.89
CA THR A 85 14.23 3.21 22.35
C THR A 85 13.71 1.94 23.02
N LYS A 86 12.59 1.39 22.52
CA LYS A 86 12.04 0.13 23.03
C LYS A 86 13.03 -1.03 22.99
N SER A 87 13.84 -1.13 21.94
CA SER A 87 14.84 -2.20 21.81
C SER A 87 15.89 -2.20 22.92
N TYR A 88 16.24 -1.03 23.46
CA TYR A 88 17.19 -0.85 24.55
C TYR A 88 16.57 -1.15 25.92
N TYR A 89 15.36 -0.66 26.17
CA TYR A 89 14.72 -0.81 27.47
C TYR A 89 14.04 -2.17 27.65
N LYS A 90 13.63 -2.85 26.56
CA LYS A 90 12.90 -4.13 26.61
C LYS A 90 11.74 -4.00 27.61
N SER A 91 11.50 -5.01 28.44
CA SER A 91 10.46 -5.00 29.49
C SER A 91 10.76 -4.08 30.70
N THR A 92 11.63 -3.08 30.57
CA THR A 92 11.96 -2.16 31.65
C THR A 92 11.18 -0.87 31.45
N ASP A 93 10.47 -0.41 32.46
CA ASP A 93 9.65 0.80 32.33
C ASP A 93 10.53 2.04 32.10
N TYR A 94 10.08 2.89 31.18
CA TYR A 94 10.71 4.17 30.85
C TYR A 94 9.66 5.21 30.47
N VAL A 95 10.04 6.48 30.62
CA VAL A 95 9.31 7.64 30.11
C VAL A 95 10.14 8.24 28.98
N MET A 96 9.61 8.21 27.76
CA MET A 96 10.17 8.93 26.62
C MET A 96 9.38 10.21 26.39
N MET A 97 10.07 11.35 26.41
CA MET A 97 9.51 12.68 26.19
C MET A 97 10.12 13.28 24.93
N GLU A 98 9.29 13.51 23.91
CA GLU A 98 9.64 14.27 22.72
C GLU A 98 9.20 15.73 22.89
N GLN A 99 10.08 16.66 22.51
CA GLN A 99 9.84 18.09 22.56
C GLN A 99 9.79 18.66 21.14
N PHE A 100 8.83 19.56 20.93
CA PHE A 100 8.57 20.23 19.66
C PHE A 100 8.77 21.75 19.82
N ASN A 101 9.17 22.42 18.75
CA ASN A 101 9.30 23.87 18.74
C ASN A 101 7.91 24.52 18.85
N ALA A 102 7.79 25.52 19.74
CA ALA A 102 6.52 26.18 20.07
C ALA A 102 5.91 27.04 18.93
N SER A 103 6.46 26.99 17.72
CA SER A 103 5.96 27.67 16.52
C SER A 103 4.79 26.95 15.85
N ALA A 104 4.55 25.67 16.19
CA ALA A 104 3.51 24.84 15.60
C ALA A 104 2.52 24.36 16.69
N SER A 105 1.23 24.69 16.57
CA SER A 105 0.19 24.36 17.57
C SER A 105 -0.19 22.86 17.62
N ASP A 106 0.45 22.02 16.81
CA ASP A 106 0.11 20.61 16.60
C ASP A 106 1.28 19.64 16.88
N CYS A 107 2.38 20.10 17.51
CA CYS A 107 3.61 19.31 17.65
C CYS A 107 4.14 18.82 16.28
N GLY A 108 4.15 19.68 15.27
CA GLY A 108 4.61 19.35 13.90
C GLY A 108 6.11 19.55 13.63
N ASP A 109 6.84 20.26 14.51
CA ASP A 109 8.26 20.58 14.33
C ASP A 109 9.11 20.00 15.47
N TYR A 110 9.69 18.82 15.23
CA TYR A 110 10.45 18.07 16.23
C TYR A 110 11.77 18.77 16.59
N ALA A 111 12.03 18.95 17.88
CA ALA A 111 13.25 19.59 18.37
C ALA A 111 14.26 18.58 18.95
N GLU A 112 13.84 17.82 19.96
CA GLU A 112 14.69 16.87 20.68
C GLU A 112 13.83 15.83 21.41
N GLY A 113 14.41 14.69 21.76
CA GLY A 113 13.78 13.65 22.57
C GLY A 113 14.69 13.20 23.70
N ARG A 114 14.08 12.80 24.81
CA ARG A 114 14.80 12.28 25.99
C ARG A 114 14.09 11.08 26.55
N VAL A 115 14.85 10.11 27.06
CA VAL A 115 14.30 8.91 27.69
C VAL A 115 14.88 8.75 29.08
N PHE A 116 14.01 8.47 30.04
CA PHE A 116 14.32 8.31 31.44
C PHE A 116 13.88 6.93 31.92
N LEU A 117 14.76 6.23 32.62
CA LEU A 117 14.38 5.00 33.31
C LEU A 117 13.30 5.29 34.36
N ALA A 118 12.18 4.57 34.32
CA ALA A 118 11.02 4.85 35.17
C ALA A 118 10.91 3.84 36.32
N ASN A 119 11.73 4.06 37.35
CA ASN A 119 11.79 3.20 38.55
C ASN A 119 11.84 4.04 39.84
N ASP A 120 11.33 5.27 39.80
CA ASP A 120 11.34 6.24 40.91
C ASP A 120 12.74 6.61 41.42
N SER A 121 13.79 6.33 40.65
CA SER A 121 15.16 6.73 40.99
C SER A 121 15.54 8.08 40.37
N CYS A 122 16.46 8.78 41.02
CA CYS A 122 17.02 10.02 40.50
C CYS A 122 17.99 9.72 39.35
N VAL A 123 17.57 10.05 38.13
CA VAL A 123 18.33 9.83 36.88
C VAL A 123 19.09 11.11 36.53
N ARG A 124 20.40 11.01 36.30
CA ARG A 124 21.23 12.16 35.89
C ARG A 124 21.10 12.42 34.38
N MET A 125 20.94 13.69 34.01
CA MET A 125 20.94 14.14 32.62
C MET A 125 22.33 14.63 32.21
N LEU A 126 22.91 14.05 31.16
CA LEU A 126 24.32 14.29 30.82
C LEU A 126 24.54 15.43 29.80
N ASN A 127 23.60 15.68 28.90
CA ASN A 127 23.71 16.75 27.87
C ASN A 127 22.68 17.87 28.02
N SER A 128 22.27 18.19 29.26
CA SER A 128 21.30 19.26 29.51
C SER A 128 21.94 20.42 30.28
N THR A 129 21.70 21.64 29.79
CA THR A 129 22.19 22.89 30.40
C THR A 129 21.26 23.38 31.51
N THR A 130 19.95 23.14 31.37
CA THR A 130 18.90 23.69 32.25
C THR A 130 18.56 22.74 33.39
N TYR A 131 18.21 21.49 33.08
CA TYR A 131 17.87 20.45 34.06
C TYR A 131 19.01 19.44 34.17
N LYS A 132 19.38 19.04 35.38
CA LYS A 132 20.56 18.19 35.65
C LYS A 132 20.20 16.78 36.11
N SER A 133 18.99 16.59 36.61
CA SER A 133 18.47 15.26 36.94
C SER A 133 16.95 15.22 36.79
N ALA A 134 16.40 14.01 36.76
CA ALA A 134 14.97 13.77 36.65
C ALA A 134 14.53 12.57 37.49
N ILE A 135 13.28 12.56 37.94
CA ILE A 135 12.61 11.37 38.49
C ILE A 135 11.43 11.07 37.57
N ALA A 136 11.35 9.82 37.10
CA ALA A 136 10.29 9.37 36.22
C ALA A 136 9.56 8.16 36.83
N SER A 137 8.24 8.15 36.69
CA SER A 137 7.39 7.06 37.14
C SER A 137 6.33 6.73 36.09
N VAL A 138 5.98 5.45 35.97
CA VAL A 138 4.85 4.97 35.17
C VAL A 138 3.92 4.21 36.10
N ALA A 139 2.66 4.62 36.14
CA ALA A 139 1.62 3.94 36.91
C ALA A 139 1.00 2.79 36.10
N SER A 140 0.21 1.94 36.77
CA SER A 140 -0.42 0.76 36.17
C SER A 140 -1.47 1.06 35.09
N ASP A 141 -1.98 2.29 35.06
CA ASP A 141 -2.94 2.79 34.06
C ASP A 141 -2.25 3.58 32.94
N ASP A 142 -0.93 3.43 32.81
CA ASP A 142 -0.04 4.14 31.88
C ASP A 142 0.05 5.64 32.11
N SER A 143 -0.50 6.17 33.21
CA SER A 143 -0.23 7.55 33.60
C SER A 143 1.24 7.72 34.00
N GLN A 144 1.83 8.85 33.59
CA GLN A 144 3.26 9.11 33.75
C GLN A 144 3.48 10.36 34.59
N THR A 145 4.47 10.31 35.48
CA THR A 145 5.01 11.52 36.10
C THR A 145 6.48 11.69 35.73
N LEU A 146 6.86 12.93 35.43
CA LEU A 146 8.24 13.30 35.15
C LEU A 146 8.55 14.60 35.88
N GLU A 147 9.50 14.55 36.79
CA GLU A 147 9.97 15.70 37.56
C GLU A 147 11.39 16.03 37.17
N LEU A 148 11.66 17.28 36.79
CA LEU A 148 12.96 17.77 36.37
C LEU A 148 13.57 18.69 37.42
N TYR A 149 14.84 18.46 37.75
CA TYR A 149 15.57 19.13 38.81
C TYR A 149 16.77 19.90 38.25
N THR A 150 17.11 21.03 38.88
CA THR A 150 18.29 21.84 38.49
C THR A 150 19.58 21.37 39.13
N ASP A 151 19.50 20.53 40.17
CA ASP A 151 20.65 19.86 40.79
C ASP A 151 20.79 18.42 40.27
N THR A 152 21.88 17.74 40.61
CA THR A 152 22.19 16.41 40.08
C THR A 152 21.77 15.25 40.99
N ALA A 153 21.23 15.55 42.17
CA ALA A 153 20.89 14.58 43.21
C ALA A 153 19.38 14.56 43.51
N CYS A 154 18.56 15.24 42.71
CA CYS A 154 17.13 15.45 42.95
C CYS A 154 16.84 15.95 44.37
N ALA A 155 17.75 16.75 44.95
CA ALA A 155 17.70 17.16 46.35
C ALA A 155 16.94 18.48 46.55
N THR A 156 16.75 19.25 45.48
CA THR A 156 15.94 20.48 45.50
C THR A 156 14.48 20.20 45.17
N THR A 157 13.61 21.20 45.24
CA THR A 157 12.24 21.06 44.71
C THR A 157 12.27 20.95 43.19
N ALA A 158 11.43 20.08 42.61
CA ALA A 158 11.31 19.93 41.17
C ALA A 158 11.05 21.29 40.49
N ALA A 159 11.91 21.65 39.55
CA ALA A 159 11.83 22.90 38.80
C ALA A 159 10.75 22.85 37.71
N LYS A 160 10.40 21.65 37.25
CA LYS A 160 9.29 21.41 36.34
C LYS A 160 8.73 20.00 36.57
N SER A 161 7.42 19.88 36.67
CA SER A 161 6.75 18.59 36.81
C SER A 161 5.71 18.40 35.72
N PHE A 162 5.67 17.19 35.17
CA PHE A 162 4.67 16.74 34.21
C PHE A 162 3.85 15.64 34.86
N SER A 163 2.54 15.72 34.71
CA SER A 163 1.60 14.66 35.09
C SER A 163 0.72 14.42 33.88
N VAL A 164 0.91 13.27 33.24
CA VAL A 164 0.31 12.93 31.94
C VAL A 164 -0.60 11.74 32.14
N GLU A 165 -1.87 11.88 31.81
CA GLU A 165 -2.83 10.78 31.88
C GLU A 165 -2.48 9.70 30.85
N GLY A 166 -2.71 8.42 31.20
CA GLY A 166 -2.44 7.31 30.28
C GLY A 166 -3.23 7.40 28.96
N SER A 167 -4.38 8.09 28.96
CA SER A 167 -5.16 8.39 27.76
C SER A 167 -4.42 9.32 26.78
N VAL A 168 -3.65 10.27 27.29
CA VAL A 168 -2.85 11.24 26.50
C VAL A 168 -1.61 10.56 25.93
N VAL A 169 -0.98 9.68 26.72
CA VAL A 169 0.11 8.80 26.28
C VAL A 169 -0.42 7.90 25.15
N ALA A 170 -1.46 7.10 25.39
CA ALA A 170 -2.04 6.17 24.42
C ALA A 170 -2.52 6.80 23.10
N ALA A 171 -2.94 8.07 23.14
CA ALA A 171 -3.40 8.81 21.97
C ALA A 171 -2.28 9.58 21.25
N HIS A 172 -1.02 9.51 21.72
CA HIS A 172 0.11 10.31 21.26
C HIS A 172 -0.21 11.80 21.11
N SER A 173 -1.05 12.29 22.03
CA SER A 173 -1.60 13.64 21.96
C SER A 173 -0.55 14.67 22.35
N CYS A 174 -0.55 15.81 21.65
CA CYS A 174 0.36 16.91 21.92
C CYS A 174 0.02 17.54 23.28
N TYR A 175 0.80 17.20 24.30
CA TYR A 175 0.66 17.71 25.66
C TYR A 175 1.25 19.12 25.76
N ASN A 176 0.47 20.06 26.31
CA ASN A 176 0.83 21.48 26.45
C ASN A 176 1.38 22.13 25.16
N SER A 177 0.91 21.67 23.99
CA SER A 177 1.31 22.18 22.66
C SER A 177 2.81 22.11 22.35
N ALA A 178 3.58 21.31 23.10
CA ALA A 178 5.04 21.27 22.95
C ALA A 178 5.67 19.91 23.25
N TYR A 179 4.92 18.95 23.80
CA TYR A 179 5.47 17.67 24.26
C TYR A 179 4.63 16.48 23.82
N LYS A 180 5.26 15.35 23.56
CA LYS A 180 4.62 14.03 23.48
C LYS A 180 5.33 13.05 24.39
N PHE A 181 4.57 12.13 24.98
CA PHE A 181 5.05 11.17 25.97
C PHE A 181 4.74 9.74 25.52
N TYR A 182 5.66 8.81 25.79
CA TYR A 182 5.61 7.41 25.34
C TYR A 182 6.14 6.46 26.43
N SER A 183 5.66 5.21 26.48
CA SER A 183 6.07 4.14 27.44
C SER A 183 6.07 2.73 26.84
N GLU A 184 6.48 1.74 27.64
CA GLU A 184 6.61 0.32 27.27
C GLU A 184 5.27 -0.41 27.00
N SER A 185 4.19 0.03 27.63
CA SER A 185 2.86 -0.61 27.65
C SER A 185 2.08 -0.55 26.32
N GLU A 186 2.46 0.32 25.40
CA GLU A 186 1.72 0.55 24.13
C GLU A 186 1.84 -0.60 23.10
N TYR A 187 2.54 -1.68 23.45
CA TYR A 187 2.66 -2.85 22.57
C TYR A 187 2.28 -4.18 23.23
N THR A 188 1.76 -4.18 24.47
CA THR A 188 1.36 -5.40 25.16
C THR A 188 -0.13 -5.52 25.48
N SER A 189 -0.96 -4.51 25.17
CA SER A 189 -2.39 -4.50 25.56
C SER A 189 -3.36 -4.46 24.37
N GLY A 190 -3.30 -5.51 23.54
CA GLY A 190 -4.49 -6.03 22.87
C GLY A 190 -5.27 -6.95 23.82
N SER A 191 -5.84 -6.42 24.90
CA SER A 191 -6.81 -7.17 25.72
C SER A 191 -7.90 -6.24 26.27
N GLY A 192 -9.06 -6.28 25.64
CA GLY A 192 -10.27 -5.66 26.16
C GLY A 192 -10.76 -6.42 27.38
N SER A 193 -10.75 -5.76 28.55
CA SER A 193 -11.48 -6.21 29.72
C SER A 193 -12.94 -5.79 29.59
N TYR A 194 -13.86 -6.75 29.51
CA TYR A 194 -15.30 -6.48 29.66
C TYR A 194 -15.83 -7.21 30.89
N SER A 195 -16.46 -6.43 31.77
CA SER A 195 -17.21 -6.87 32.94
C SER A 195 -18.67 -7.10 32.54
N GLY A 196 -19.31 -8.16 33.05
CA GLY A 196 -20.78 -8.25 33.04
C GLY A 196 -21.40 -9.63 32.89
N SER A 197 -21.82 -10.18 34.03
CA SER A 197 -23.04 -10.97 34.30
C SER A 197 -23.23 -12.38 33.71
N GLU A 198 -23.34 -13.33 34.64
CA GLU A 198 -23.97 -14.65 34.49
C GLU A 198 -25.47 -14.54 34.17
N SER A 199 -25.95 -15.41 33.26
CA SER A 199 -27.23 -16.13 33.42
C SER A 199 -27.23 -17.34 32.48
N GLY A 200 -27.46 -18.53 33.03
CA GLY A 200 -27.31 -19.80 32.32
C GLY A 200 -28.53 -20.29 31.54
N SER A 201 -28.29 -21.25 30.64
CA SER A 201 -29.12 -22.44 30.46
C SER A 201 -28.33 -23.49 29.67
N LYS A 202 -28.48 -24.75 30.10
CA LYS A 202 -27.85 -25.97 29.60
C LYS A 202 -28.52 -26.44 28.30
N ASP A 203 -27.74 -27.00 27.37
CA ASP A 203 -27.92 -28.42 27.01
C ASP A 203 -26.74 -29.00 26.21
N ALA A 204 -26.57 -30.30 26.41
CA ALA A 204 -25.34 -31.07 26.30
C ALA A 204 -25.01 -31.57 24.88
N SER A 205 -23.72 -31.77 24.59
CA SER A 205 -23.17 -33.13 24.48
C SER A 205 -21.67 -33.10 24.18
N ALA A 206 -20.93 -33.95 24.88
CA ALA A 206 -19.48 -33.93 25.02
C ALA A 206 -18.75 -34.63 23.86
N ILE A 207 -17.63 -34.03 23.45
CA ILE A 207 -16.44 -34.78 23.03
C ILE A 207 -15.28 -34.25 23.88
N SER A 208 -14.84 -35.07 24.83
CA SER A 208 -13.65 -34.84 25.64
C SER A 208 -12.41 -35.43 24.97
N SER A 209 -11.46 -34.59 24.58
CA SER A 209 -10.03 -34.96 24.56
C SER A 209 -9.12 -33.73 24.46
N SER A 210 -8.46 -33.40 25.57
CA SER A 210 -7.11 -32.81 25.65
C SER A 210 -6.72 -31.64 24.71
N ASP A 211 -7.24 -30.43 24.91
CA ASP A 211 -6.64 -29.23 24.28
C ASP A 211 -6.59 -28.04 25.24
N GLY A 212 -5.51 -28.00 26.02
CA GLY A 212 -5.10 -26.86 26.85
C GLY A 212 -4.01 -26.02 26.19
N ASP A 213 -3.84 -26.08 24.86
CA ASP A 213 -2.78 -25.33 24.16
C ASP A 213 -3.33 -23.97 23.69
N PRO A 214 -2.78 -22.81 24.14
CA PRO A 214 -3.19 -21.47 23.70
C PRO A 214 -3.16 -21.27 22.18
N LEU A 215 -2.42 -22.13 21.49
CA LEU A 215 -2.22 -22.14 20.04
C LEU A 215 -3.53 -22.21 19.23
N TRP A 216 -4.57 -22.87 19.76
CA TRP A 216 -5.85 -23.09 19.08
C TRP A 216 -6.92 -22.05 19.41
N ARG A 217 -6.60 -21.06 20.26
CA ARG A 217 -7.50 -19.98 20.69
C ARG A 217 -7.24 -18.65 19.97
N ASP A 218 -6.35 -18.64 18.99
CA ASP A 218 -6.03 -17.44 18.24
C ASP A 218 -7.21 -17.00 17.36
N GLU A 219 -7.70 -15.77 17.58
CA GLU A 219 -8.90 -15.25 16.93
C GLU A 219 -8.78 -15.19 15.40
N MET A 220 -7.59 -14.93 14.85
CA MET A 220 -7.40 -14.91 13.39
C MET A 220 -7.51 -16.31 12.80
N ILE A 221 -6.92 -17.30 13.46
CA ILE A 221 -7.02 -18.72 13.03
C ILE A 221 -8.46 -19.23 13.18
N LEU A 222 -9.16 -18.84 14.24
CA LEU A 222 -10.57 -19.19 14.46
C LEU A 222 -11.49 -18.51 13.44
N GLY A 223 -11.25 -17.24 13.13
CA GLY A 223 -12.00 -16.49 12.11
C GLY A 223 -11.83 -17.06 10.69
N ALA A 224 -10.68 -17.68 10.41
CA ALA A 224 -10.42 -18.38 9.15
C ALA A 224 -10.80 -19.88 9.18
N ARG A 225 -11.35 -20.41 10.29
CA ARG A 225 -11.63 -21.84 10.44
C ARG A 225 -12.78 -22.27 9.53
N VAL A 226 -12.59 -23.37 8.81
CA VAL A 226 -13.62 -24.03 8.01
C VAL A 226 -13.86 -25.47 8.47
N PRO A 227 -15.06 -26.04 8.25
CA PRO A 227 -15.34 -27.43 8.62
C PRO A 227 -14.49 -28.40 7.80
N ARG A 228 -13.76 -29.30 8.47
CA ARG A 228 -12.76 -30.19 7.86
C ARG A 228 -13.39 -31.23 6.95
N GLU A 229 -14.60 -31.66 7.25
CA GLU A 229 -15.43 -32.58 6.46
C GLU A 229 -15.84 -32.01 5.11
N LYS A 230 -15.84 -30.67 4.96
CA LYS A 230 -16.11 -29.99 3.68
C LYS A 230 -14.86 -29.83 2.81
N VAL A 231 -13.69 -30.27 3.29
CA VAL A 231 -12.41 -30.20 2.58
C VAL A 231 -12.08 -31.57 2.01
N MET A 232 -12.16 -31.69 0.68
CA MET A 232 -11.82 -32.93 -0.02
C MET A 232 -10.43 -32.81 -0.64
N THR A 233 -9.47 -33.57 -0.10
CA THR A 233 -8.14 -33.71 -0.72
C THR A 233 -8.19 -34.71 -1.87
N GLN A 234 -7.45 -34.41 -2.94
CA GLN A 234 -7.38 -35.21 -4.15
C GLN A 234 -5.91 -35.61 -4.38
N ARG A 235 -5.34 -35.27 -5.55
CA ARG A 235 -3.96 -35.62 -5.91
C ARG A 235 -2.94 -34.73 -5.21
N LEU A 236 -1.80 -35.31 -4.85
CA LEU A 236 -0.62 -34.57 -4.41
C LEU A 236 -0.08 -33.72 -5.58
N ILE A 237 0.10 -32.42 -5.36
CA ILE A 237 0.69 -31.48 -6.33
C ILE A 237 2.19 -31.34 -6.09
N SER A 238 2.57 -31.13 -4.83
CA SER A 238 3.94 -30.83 -4.46
C SER A 238 4.29 -31.41 -3.09
N ARG A 239 5.54 -31.82 -2.94
CA ARG A 239 6.13 -32.28 -1.67
C ARG A 239 7.50 -31.65 -1.53
N GLY A 240 7.71 -30.91 -0.44
CA GLY A 240 8.96 -30.20 -0.17
C GLY A 240 9.28 -30.17 1.32
N GLY A 241 10.38 -29.49 1.68
CA GLY A 241 10.80 -29.34 3.09
C GLY A 241 9.76 -28.63 3.97
N TYR A 242 8.84 -27.89 3.37
CA TYR A 242 7.79 -27.10 4.04
C TYR A 242 6.46 -27.85 4.23
N GLY A 243 6.30 -29.05 3.63
CA GLY A 243 5.04 -29.76 3.68
C GLY A 243 4.66 -30.49 2.38
N GLU A 244 3.42 -30.95 2.37
CA GLU A 244 2.72 -31.53 1.22
C GLU A 244 1.59 -30.59 0.80
N VAL A 245 1.45 -30.37 -0.50
CA VAL A 245 0.36 -29.59 -1.09
C VAL A 245 -0.46 -30.50 -1.99
N TYR A 246 -1.75 -30.62 -1.71
CA TYR A 246 -2.70 -31.42 -2.47
C TYR A 246 -3.63 -30.50 -3.28
N ALA A 247 -4.05 -30.95 -4.46
CA ALA A 247 -5.23 -30.40 -5.09
C ALA A 247 -6.45 -30.83 -4.26
N GLY A 248 -7.45 -29.98 -4.16
CA GLY A 248 -8.65 -30.31 -3.42
C GLY A 248 -9.85 -29.48 -3.84
N THR A 249 -10.97 -29.73 -3.18
CA THR A 249 -12.17 -28.92 -3.32
C THR A 249 -12.72 -28.53 -1.96
N PHE A 250 -13.25 -27.31 -1.88
CA PHE A 250 -13.97 -26.79 -0.72
C PHE A 250 -15.26 -26.12 -1.20
N ASN A 251 -16.41 -26.60 -0.73
CA ASN A 251 -17.74 -26.17 -1.20
C ASN A 251 -17.86 -26.22 -2.75
N GLY A 252 -17.31 -27.26 -3.38
CA GLY A 252 -17.31 -27.43 -4.83
C GLY A 252 -16.35 -26.51 -5.60
N LYS A 253 -15.59 -25.64 -4.92
CA LYS A 253 -14.57 -24.78 -5.55
C LYS A 253 -13.17 -25.38 -5.45
N PRO A 254 -12.33 -25.28 -6.50
CA PRO A 254 -10.95 -25.74 -6.45
C PRO A 254 -10.11 -24.99 -5.41
N VAL A 255 -9.32 -25.72 -4.64
CA VAL A 255 -8.37 -25.20 -3.63
C VAL A 255 -7.05 -25.98 -3.67
N ALA A 256 -5.98 -25.36 -3.19
CA ALA A 256 -4.75 -26.06 -2.83
C ALA A 256 -4.74 -26.30 -1.31
N VAL A 257 -4.54 -27.54 -0.88
CA VAL A 257 -4.56 -27.95 0.54
C VAL A 257 -3.13 -28.20 1.00
N LYS A 258 -2.57 -27.26 1.75
CA LYS A 258 -1.21 -27.34 2.31
C LYS A 258 -1.24 -27.99 3.68
N MET A 259 -0.37 -28.97 3.91
CA MET A 259 -0.27 -29.76 5.14
C MET A 259 1.18 -29.96 5.54
N LEU A 260 1.45 -30.16 6.83
CA LEU A 260 2.76 -30.58 7.30
C LEU A 260 3.12 -31.99 6.80
N LEU A 261 4.42 -32.26 6.65
CA LEU A 261 4.92 -33.59 6.29
C LEU A 261 4.47 -34.61 7.35
N PRO A 262 4.07 -35.85 6.98
CA PRO A 262 3.58 -36.86 7.91
C PRO A 262 4.49 -37.09 9.11
N GLY A 263 5.81 -37.10 8.91
CA GLY A 263 6.81 -37.25 9.98
C GLY A 263 6.91 -36.06 10.94
N THR A 264 6.44 -34.88 10.55
CA THR A 264 6.51 -33.63 11.34
C THR A 264 5.18 -33.22 11.95
N ARG A 265 4.04 -33.79 11.53
CA ARG A 265 2.68 -33.45 12.03
C ARG A 265 2.54 -33.54 13.55
N LYS A 266 3.23 -34.50 14.18
CA LYS A 266 3.24 -34.68 15.63
C LYS A 266 4.09 -33.66 16.38
N SER A 267 5.04 -33.00 15.71
CA SER A 267 5.93 -32.02 16.31
C SER A 267 5.20 -30.71 16.60
N LYS A 268 5.09 -30.36 17.88
CA LYS A 268 4.48 -29.09 18.32
C LYS A 268 5.19 -27.89 17.69
N GLN A 269 6.52 -27.91 17.61
CA GLN A 269 7.30 -26.82 17.02
C GLN A 269 6.97 -26.60 15.54
N HIS A 270 6.83 -27.67 14.74
CA HIS A 270 6.46 -27.56 13.33
C HIS A 270 5.03 -27.05 13.16
N ARG A 271 4.09 -27.46 14.02
CA ARG A 271 2.72 -26.91 14.02
C ARG A 271 2.68 -25.42 14.35
N ILE A 272 3.48 -24.97 15.32
CA ILE A 272 3.59 -23.55 15.66
C ILE A 272 4.13 -22.75 14.48
N SER A 273 5.22 -23.22 13.84
CA SER A 273 5.78 -22.56 12.66
C SER A 273 4.78 -22.50 11.50
N PHE A 274 4.05 -23.60 11.25
CA PHE A 274 3.02 -23.65 10.22
C PHE A 274 1.87 -22.68 10.50
N LEU A 275 1.38 -22.60 11.74
CA LEU A 275 0.35 -21.64 12.12
C LEU A 275 0.83 -20.20 12.05
N ALA A 276 2.09 -19.91 12.38
CA ALA A 276 2.65 -18.57 12.23
C ALA A 276 2.64 -18.13 10.75
N GLU A 277 2.98 -19.02 9.83
CA GLU A 277 2.85 -18.77 8.39
C GLU A 277 1.40 -18.53 7.99
N VAL A 278 0.46 -19.37 8.43
CA VAL A 278 -0.97 -19.21 8.15
C VAL A 278 -1.53 -17.90 8.71
N LYS A 279 -1.11 -17.48 9.91
CA LYS A 279 -1.50 -16.19 10.50
C LYS A 279 -1.01 -15.04 9.65
N LEU A 280 0.24 -15.06 9.19
CA LEU A 280 0.73 -14.04 8.26
C LEU A 280 -0.12 -14.04 6.99
N MET A 281 -0.38 -15.19 6.38
CA MET A 281 -1.21 -15.25 5.17
C MET A 281 -2.63 -14.71 5.39
N ALA A 282 -3.18 -14.83 6.59
CA ALA A 282 -4.49 -14.29 6.94
C ALA A 282 -4.51 -12.75 7.01
N THR A 283 -3.37 -12.09 7.25
CA THR A 283 -3.27 -10.62 7.28
C THR A 283 -2.96 -10.00 5.92
N LEU A 284 -2.56 -10.81 4.94
CA LEU A 284 -2.17 -10.34 3.61
C LEU A 284 -3.37 -10.34 2.64
N GLU A 285 -3.66 -9.18 2.06
CA GLU A 285 -4.70 -9.00 1.04
C GLU A 285 -4.16 -8.18 -0.13
N HIS A 286 -3.79 -8.86 -1.22
CA HIS A 286 -3.27 -8.22 -2.43
C HIS A 286 -3.52 -9.11 -3.67
N PRO A 287 -3.87 -8.54 -4.85
CA PRO A 287 -4.14 -9.33 -6.08
C PRO A 287 -2.93 -10.13 -6.59
N ARG A 288 -1.71 -9.83 -6.13
CA ARG A 288 -0.47 -10.55 -6.48
C ARG A 288 0.06 -11.43 -5.35
N ILE A 289 -0.76 -11.71 -4.34
CA ILE A 289 -0.47 -12.67 -3.28
C ILE A 289 -1.52 -13.79 -3.32
N VAL A 290 -1.07 -15.03 -3.13
CA VAL A 290 -1.96 -16.20 -3.05
C VAL A 290 -2.82 -16.09 -1.80
N ARG A 291 -4.13 -16.05 -2.00
CA ARG A 291 -5.12 -15.83 -0.95
C ARG A 291 -5.34 -17.08 -0.10
N LEU A 292 -5.35 -16.89 1.22
CA LEU A 292 -5.85 -17.88 2.17
C LEU A 292 -7.39 -17.99 2.04
N VAL A 293 -7.88 -19.20 1.79
CA VAL A 293 -9.31 -19.53 1.71
C VAL A 293 -9.85 -19.92 3.09
N GLY A 294 -9.03 -20.60 3.90
CA GLY A 294 -9.39 -20.98 5.26
C GLY A 294 -8.40 -21.96 5.86
N VAL A 295 -8.68 -22.40 7.09
CA VAL A 295 -7.87 -23.35 7.87
C VAL A 295 -8.78 -24.44 8.40
N ALA A 296 -8.38 -25.70 8.31
CA ALA A 296 -9.20 -26.81 8.80
C ALA A 296 -8.38 -27.83 9.60
N TRP A 297 -9.02 -28.41 10.62
CA TRP A 297 -8.46 -29.50 11.42
C TRP A 297 -9.57 -30.21 12.20
N ASP A 298 -9.48 -31.53 12.28
CA ASP A 298 -10.24 -32.36 13.25
C ASP A 298 -9.41 -32.68 14.50
N SER A 299 -8.10 -32.71 14.34
CA SER A 299 -7.13 -32.83 15.42
C SER A 299 -5.90 -31.99 15.12
N PRO A 300 -5.08 -31.64 16.12
CA PRO A 300 -3.79 -30.97 15.93
C PRO A 300 -2.90 -31.56 14.83
N ASN A 301 -2.98 -32.88 14.62
CA ASN A 301 -2.13 -33.59 13.66
C ASN A 301 -2.68 -33.58 12.21
N ASP A 302 -3.92 -33.11 11.99
CA ASP A 302 -4.57 -33.01 10.68
C ASP A 302 -4.80 -31.56 10.25
N LEU A 303 -3.98 -30.64 10.76
CA LEU A 303 -4.03 -29.23 10.41
C LEU A 303 -3.68 -29.01 8.94
N CYS A 304 -4.55 -28.31 8.22
CA CYS A 304 -4.34 -27.90 6.84
C CYS A 304 -4.76 -26.46 6.57
N ALA A 305 -4.03 -25.82 5.66
CA ALA A 305 -4.36 -24.49 5.13
C ALA A 305 -4.91 -24.64 3.71
N LEU A 306 -6.04 -24.00 3.44
CA LEU A 306 -6.68 -23.97 2.14
C LEU A 306 -6.28 -22.68 1.45
N LEU A 307 -5.66 -22.79 0.28
CA LEU A 307 -5.23 -21.67 -0.55
C LEU A 307 -6.03 -21.66 -1.86
N GLU A 308 -6.13 -20.51 -2.50
CA GLU A 308 -6.66 -20.46 -3.86
C GLU A 308 -5.82 -21.34 -4.80
N PHE A 309 -6.51 -22.06 -5.69
CA PHE A 309 -5.83 -22.97 -6.61
C PHE A 309 -5.31 -22.25 -7.85
N MET A 310 -3.99 -22.28 -8.05
CA MET A 310 -3.31 -21.66 -9.18
C MET A 310 -3.04 -22.69 -10.28
N ALA A 311 -3.96 -22.79 -11.24
CA ALA A 311 -3.95 -23.87 -12.24
C ALA A 311 -2.77 -23.82 -13.24
N GLY A 312 -2.10 -22.68 -13.39
CA GLY A 312 -0.91 -22.53 -14.22
C GLY A 312 0.37 -23.13 -13.61
N GLY A 313 0.33 -23.59 -12.35
CA GLY A 313 1.49 -24.13 -11.65
C GLY A 313 2.49 -23.04 -11.24
N ASP A 314 3.72 -23.45 -10.93
CA ASP A 314 4.80 -22.52 -10.58
C ASP A 314 5.60 -22.03 -11.79
N LEU A 315 6.26 -20.87 -11.65
CA LEU A 315 7.06 -20.26 -12.70
C LEU A 315 8.22 -21.15 -13.13
N ARG A 316 8.84 -21.93 -12.23
CA ARG A 316 9.95 -22.83 -12.59
C ARG A 316 9.49 -23.90 -13.58
N ALA A 317 8.33 -24.50 -13.35
CA ALA A 317 7.74 -25.47 -14.27
C ALA A 317 7.43 -24.86 -15.66
N LEU A 318 7.01 -23.60 -15.71
CA LEU A 318 6.82 -22.88 -16.99
C LEU A 318 8.15 -22.68 -17.72
N LEU A 319 9.20 -22.26 -17.00
CA LEU A 319 10.52 -22.03 -17.60
C LEU A 319 11.17 -23.34 -18.08
N ASP A 320 11.05 -24.43 -17.32
CA ASP A 320 11.49 -25.76 -17.76
C ASP A 320 10.78 -26.21 -19.04
N LYS A 321 9.49 -25.86 -19.18
CA LYS A 321 8.73 -26.14 -20.40
C LYS A 321 9.24 -25.31 -21.57
N TYR A 322 9.55 -24.03 -21.35
CA TYR A 322 10.11 -23.16 -22.38
C TYR A 322 11.49 -23.62 -22.84
N GLU A 323 12.36 -24.02 -21.91
CA GLU A 323 13.68 -24.58 -22.21
C GLU A 323 13.55 -25.87 -23.04
N LYS A 324 12.70 -26.82 -22.64
CA LYS A 324 12.47 -28.07 -23.38
C LYS A 324 11.86 -27.89 -24.77
N GLN A 325 11.19 -26.76 -24.99
CA GLN A 325 10.53 -26.42 -26.26
C GLN A 325 11.37 -25.48 -27.10
N ASP A 326 12.63 -25.23 -26.72
CA ASP A 326 13.56 -24.30 -27.36
C ASP A 326 12.91 -22.93 -27.65
N GLN A 327 12.09 -22.46 -26.71
CA GLN A 327 11.46 -21.15 -26.82
C GLN A 327 12.52 -20.04 -26.75
N PRO A 328 12.32 -18.90 -27.44
CA PRO A 328 13.29 -17.82 -27.41
C PRO A 328 13.63 -17.32 -25.99
N VAL A 329 14.93 -17.28 -25.70
CA VAL A 329 15.48 -16.60 -24.52
C VAL A 329 15.33 -15.08 -24.66
N GLY A 330 15.45 -14.36 -23.56
CA GLY A 330 15.22 -12.93 -23.48
C GLY A 330 13.84 -12.54 -22.96
N PHE A 331 13.56 -11.26 -22.79
CA PHE A 331 12.27 -10.80 -22.27
C PHE A 331 11.23 -10.60 -23.38
N ASN A 332 10.08 -11.28 -23.24
CA ASN A 332 8.87 -11.05 -24.02
C ASN A 332 7.76 -10.50 -23.11
N TYR A 333 6.64 -10.08 -23.70
CA TYR A 333 5.51 -9.47 -22.98
C TYR A 333 5.08 -10.28 -21.75
N VAL A 334 4.93 -11.61 -21.88
CA VAL A 334 4.50 -12.49 -20.79
C VAL A 334 5.51 -12.50 -19.65
N LYS A 335 6.81 -12.63 -19.95
CA LYS A 335 7.88 -12.62 -18.96
C LYS A 335 7.96 -11.29 -18.21
N VAL A 336 7.77 -10.17 -18.93
CA VAL A 336 7.72 -8.83 -18.32
C VAL A 336 6.48 -8.67 -17.42
N LYS A 337 5.31 -9.14 -17.87
CA LYS A 337 4.08 -9.15 -17.06
C LYS A 337 4.28 -9.91 -15.74
N ILE A 338 4.92 -11.08 -15.80
CA ILE A 338 5.22 -11.88 -14.60
C ILE A 338 6.18 -11.13 -13.68
N ALA A 339 7.27 -10.57 -14.20
CA ALA A 339 8.21 -9.76 -13.42
C ALA A 339 7.53 -8.58 -12.72
N LEU A 340 6.64 -7.88 -13.43
CA LEU A 340 5.87 -6.76 -12.88
C LEU A 340 4.93 -7.19 -11.74
N HIS A 341 4.24 -8.31 -11.91
CA HIS A 341 3.36 -8.86 -10.89
C HIS A 341 4.12 -9.23 -9.60
N VAL A 342 5.33 -9.79 -9.74
CA VAL A 342 6.20 -10.08 -8.60
C VAL A 342 6.65 -8.79 -7.92
N ALA A 343 7.06 -7.78 -8.69
CA ALA A 343 7.44 -6.47 -8.15
C ALA A 343 6.29 -5.81 -7.36
N HIS A 344 5.05 -5.87 -7.86
CA HIS A 344 3.87 -5.38 -7.14
C HIS A 344 3.62 -6.13 -5.83
N ALA A 345 3.82 -7.45 -5.81
CA ALA A 345 3.67 -8.24 -4.59
C ALA A 345 4.73 -7.84 -3.54
N LEU A 346 5.99 -7.69 -3.94
CA LEU A 346 7.06 -7.23 -3.04
C LEU A 346 6.80 -5.80 -2.55
N ALA A 347 6.31 -4.91 -3.42
CA ALA A 347 6.01 -3.52 -3.06
C ALA A 347 4.97 -3.47 -1.94
N TYR A 348 3.92 -4.29 -2.07
CA TYR A 348 2.89 -4.43 -1.07
C TYR A 348 3.48 -4.94 0.25
N LEU A 349 4.22 -6.05 0.23
CA LEU A 349 4.80 -6.67 1.43
C LEU A 349 5.72 -5.71 2.19
N HIS A 350 6.62 -5.02 1.47
CA HIS A 350 7.57 -4.07 2.05
C HIS A 350 6.92 -2.76 2.50
N SER A 351 5.69 -2.47 2.06
CA SER A 351 4.92 -1.29 2.48
C SER A 351 4.07 -1.50 3.73
N LEU A 352 3.97 -2.74 4.23
CA LEU A 352 3.25 -3.04 5.47
C LEU A 352 3.99 -2.47 6.67
N ASP A 353 3.27 -2.30 7.78
CA ASP A 353 3.82 -1.84 9.05
C ASP A 353 3.51 -2.88 10.16
N PRO A 354 4.52 -3.63 10.65
CA PRO A 354 5.92 -3.62 10.18
C PRO A 354 6.08 -4.25 8.77
N PRO A 355 7.15 -3.90 8.02
CA PRO A 355 7.42 -4.47 6.70
C PRO A 355 7.56 -6.00 6.75
N VAL A 356 6.93 -6.67 5.79
CA VAL A 356 7.01 -8.13 5.66
C VAL A 356 8.08 -8.48 4.63
N ILE A 357 9.16 -9.12 5.07
CA ILE A 357 10.21 -9.64 4.17
C ILE A 357 9.84 -11.08 3.78
N HIS A 358 9.84 -11.39 2.48
CA HIS A 358 9.46 -12.69 1.96
C HIS A 358 10.47 -13.78 2.35
N ARG A 359 11.78 -13.49 2.28
CA ARG A 359 12.93 -14.34 2.68
C ARG A 359 13.15 -15.62 1.89
N ASP A 360 12.17 -16.09 1.13
CA ASP A 360 12.26 -17.29 0.27
C ASP A 360 11.76 -17.04 -1.16
N LEU A 361 12.01 -15.85 -1.72
CA LEU A 361 11.58 -15.54 -3.08
C LEU A 361 12.39 -16.38 -4.09
N LYS A 362 11.69 -17.15 -4.93
CA LYS A 362 12.25 -17.98 -6.00
C LYS A 362 11.18 -18.34 -7.02
N SER A 363 11.58 -18.79 -8.21
CA SER A 363 10.65 -19.20 -9.28
C SER A 363 9.63 -20.27 -8.86
N LYS A 364 9.95 -21.16 -7.92
CA LYS A 364 9.00 -22.15 -7.38
C LYS A 364 7.90 -21.56 -6.48
N ASN A 365 8.12 -20.37 -5.92
CA ASN A 365 7.19 -19.69 -5.02
C ASN A 365 6.39 -18.60 -5.75
N ILE A 366 6.48 -18.56 -7.08
CA ILE A 366 5.69 -17.69 -7.95
C ILE A 366 4.68 -18.57 -8.68
N LEU A 367 3.41 -18.50 -8.31
CA LEU A 367 2.34 -19.30 -8.90
C LEU A 367 1.60 -18.53 -9.99
N LEU A 368 1.10 -19.24 -11.00
CA LEU A 368 0.51 -18.68 -12.21
C LEU A 368 -0.96 -19.07 -12.37
N SER A 369 -1.78 -18.12 -12.83
CA SER A 369 -3.14 -18.40 -13.31
C SER A 369 -3.10 -19.02 -14.72
N PRO A 370 -4.22 -19.53 -15.25
CA PRO A 370 -4.30 -19.96 -16.66
C PRO A 370 -3.89 -18.86 -17.66
N GLU A 371 -4.13 -17.59 -17.32
CA GLU A 371 -3.79 -16.40 -18.11
C GLU A 371 -2.36 -15.89 -17.84
N LEU A 372 -1.55 -16.67 -17.12
CA LEU A 372 -0.17 -16.34 -16.72
C LEU A 372 -0.07 -15.06 -15.89
N ASP A 373 -1.10 -14.78 -15.08
CA ASP A 373 -1.01 -13.80 -14.00
C ASP A 373 -0.27 -14.42 -12.81
N ALA A 374 0.69 -13.70 -12.24
CA ALA A 374 1.56 -14.22 -11.20
C ALA A 374 1.14 -13.77 -9.80
N LYS A 375 1.27 -14.67 -8.84
CA LYS A 375 1.06 -14.41 -7.41
C LYS A 375 2.17 -15.05 -6.56
N LEU A 376 2.60 -14.37 -5.51
CA LEU A 376 3.57 -14.90 -4.54
C LEU A 376 2.90 -15.79 -3.48
N THR A 377 3.63 -16.82 -3.04
CA THR A 377 3.25 -17.75 -1.97
C THR A 377 4.47 -18.13 -1.13
N ASP A 378 4.24 -18.87 -0.02
CA ASP A 378 5.28 -19.46 0.83
C ASP A 378 6.20 -18.41 1.47
N PHE A 379 5.64 -17.64 2.39
CA PHE A 379 6.33 -16.58 3.14
C PHE A 379 7.20 -17.17 4.27
N GLY A 380 8.47 -16.77 4.33
CA GLY A 380 9.49 -17.37 5.22
C GLY A 380 9.41 -16.99 6.70
N VAL A 381 8.22 -16.94 7.30
CA VAL A 381 8.00 -16.52 8.72
C VAL A 381 8.82 -17.37 9.70
N SER A 382 8.98 -18.66 9.43
CA SER A 382 9.68 -19.59 10.33
C SER A 382 11.22 -19.51 10.26
N ARG A 383 11.81 -18.71 9.36
CA ARG A 383 13.27 -18.63 9.18
C ARG A 383 13.97 -17.74 10.21
N GLU A 384 13.26 -16.81 10.84
CA GLU A 384 13.81 -15.89 11.87
C GLU A 384 14.47 -16.61 13.06
N ARG A 385 13.98 -17.81 13.39
CA ARG A 385 14.49 -18.62 14.51
C ARG A 385 15.55 -19.64 14.10
N VAL A 386 15.61 -20.01 12.82
CA VAL A 386 16.51 -21.06 12.31
C VAL A 386 17.83 -20.46 11.81
N ASP A 387 17.80 -19.24 11.26
CA ASP A 387 19.00 -18.57 10.70
C ASP A 387 20.07 -18.23 11.75
N ARG A 388 19.72 -18.16 13.06
CA ARG A 388 20.71 -18.02 14.16
C ARG A 388 21.53 -19.28 14.41
N THR A 389 21.12 -20.42 13.84
CA THR A 389 21.82 -21.71 13.93
C THR A 389 22.16 -22.15 12.51
N MET A 390 23.31 -21.66 12.00
CA MET A 390 23.84 -21.91 10.66
C MET A 390 24.20 -23.38 10.33
N THR A 391 23.54 -24.36 10.96
CA THR A 391 23.95 -25.76 10.93
C THR A 391 22.89 -26.75 10.43
N ALA A 392 21.67 -26.32 10.05
CA ALA A 392 20.58 -27.27 9.79
C ALA A 392 19.84 -27.20 8.42
N ALA A 393 20.25 -26.37 7.45
CA ALA A 393 19.60 -26.33 6.13
C ALA A 393 20.61 -26.37 4.97
N VAL A 394 21.39 -27.44 4.92
CA VAL A 394 22.20 -27.78 3.74
C VAL A 394 21.26 -28.16 2.60
N GLY A 395 21.08 -27.23 1.65
CA GLY A 395 20.41 -27.48 0.38
C GLY A 395 19.26 -26.51 0.10
N THR A 396 19.47 -25.66 -0.90
CA THR A 396 18.51 -24.74 -1.53
C THR A 396 18.45 -23.34 -0.92
N SER A 397 19.28 -22.44 -1.42
CA SER A 397 18.74 -21.23 -2.07
C SER A 397 19.83 -20.51 -2.88
N LEU A 398 19.91 -20.83 -4.17
CA LEU A 398 20.69 -20.05 -5.14
C LEU A 398 20.14 -18.62 -5.33
N TRP A 399 19.02 -18.28 -4.69
CA TRP A 399 18.37 -16.97 -4.72
C TRP A 399 18.70 -16.13 -3.48
N MET A 400 19.38 -16.71 -2.49
CA MET A 400 19.75 -16.03 -1.25
C MET A 400 20.73 -14.90 -1.55
N SER A 401 20.62 -13.79 -0.84
CA SER A 401 21.55 -12.67 -0.95
C SER A 401 22.84 -12.91 -0.15
N PRO A 402 23.96 -12.28 -0.51
CA PRO A 402 25.24 -12.40 0.19
C PRO A 402 25.14 -12.21 1.71
N GLU A 403 24.49 -11.15 2.17
CA GLU A 403 24.35 -10.82 3.59
C GLU A 403 23.54 -11.87 4.36
N VAL A 404 22.53 -12.49 3.72
CA VAL A 404 21.78 -13.61 4.32
C VAL A 404 22.66 -14.86 4.39
N MET A 405 23.47 -15.14 3.36
CA MET A 405 24.41 -16.27 3.38
C MET A 405 25.47 -16.14 4.47
N MET A 406 25.89 -14.91 4.78
CA MET A 406 26.90 -14.61 5.80
C MET A 406 26.31 -14.54 7.22
N GLY A 407 24.98 -14.65 7.37
CA GLY A 407 24.29 -14.55 8.66
C GLY A 407 24.29 -13.14 9.24
N GLU A 408 24.46 -12.11 8.39
CA GLU A 408 24.43 -10.71 8.78
C GLU A 408 22.99 -10.23 8.98
N ARG A 409 22.81 -9.01 9.52
CA ARG A 409 21.49 -8.39 9.56
C ARG A 409 21.07 -8.03 8.12
N TYR A 410 19.84 -8.34 7.77
CA TYR A 410 19.28 -8.10 6.45
C TYR A 410 17.90 -7.45 6.57
N ASP A 411 17.51 -6.75 5.52
CA ASP A 411 16.25 -6.00 5.38
C ASP A 411 15.49 -6.43 4.11
N ASP A 412 14.59 -5.58 3.61
CA ASP A 412 13.83 -5.80 2.38
C ASP A 412 14.71 -5.96 1.12
N LYS A 413 15.99 -5.51 1.17
CA LYS A 413 16.96 -5.66 0.08
C LYS A 413 17.38 -7.09 -0.19
N ALA A 414 17.18 -8.00 0.76
CA ALA A 414 17.39 -9.43 0.54
C ALA A 414 16.42 -9.95 -0.53
N ASP A 415 15.14 -9.55 -0.47
CA ASP A 415 14.14 -9.94 -1.47
C ASP A 415 14.43 -9.32 -2.85
N ILE A 416 15.01 -8.11 -2.89
CA ILE A 416 15.44 -7.47 -4.14
C ILE A 416 16.50 -8.29 -4.86
N PHE A 417 17.48 -8.82 -4.11
CA PHE A 417 18.49 -9.70 -4.68
C PHE A 417 17.85 -10.97 -5.26
N SER A 418 17.00 -11.63 -4.48
CA SER A 418 16.25 -12.81 -4.94
C SER A 418 15.41 -12.51 -6.19
N PHE A 419 14.82 -11.31 -6.28
CA PHE A 419 14.09 -10.86 -7.46
C PHE A 419 15.01 -10.72 -8.69
N GLY A 420 16.21 -10.16 -8.52
CA GLY A 420 17.22 -10.10 -9.58
C GLY A 420 17.61 -11.48 -10.12
N VAL A 421 17.72 -12.48 -9.25
CA VAL A 421 17.95 -13.88 -9.65
C VAL A 421 16.75 -14.44 -10.43
N VAL A 422 15.51 -14.14 -10.02
CA VAL A 422 14.30 -14.52 -10.76
C VAL A 422 14.23 -13.86 -12.14
N LEU A 423 14.66 -12.60 -12.27
CA LEU A 423 14.75 -11.91 -13.57
C LEU A 423 15.72 -12.63 -14.52
N SER A 424 16.85 -13.11 -14.02
CA SER A 424 17.78 -13.94 -14.78
C SER A 424 17.12 -15.24 -15.25
N GLU A 425 16.35 -15.92 -14.41
CA GLU A 425 15.63 -17.13 -14.81
C GLU A 425 14.56 -16.84 -15.89
N LEU A 426 13.79 -15.76 -15.75
CA LEU A 426 12.81 -15.34 -16.75
C LEU A 426 13.47 -15.08 -18.11
N ASN A 427 14.66 -14.47 -18.09
CA ASN A 427 15.42 -14.15 -19.28
C ASN A 427 16.01 -15.42 -19.93
N THR A 428 16.71 -16.25 -19.17
CA THR A 428 17.51 -17.37 -19.70
C THR A 428 16.75 -18.69 -19.78
N HIS A 429 15.60 -18.80 -19.12
CA HIS A 429 14.88 -20.04 -18.80
C HIS A 429 15.65 -21.04 -17.94
N ALA A 430 16.95 -20.89 -17.74
CA ALA A 430 17.78 -21.83 -17.03
C ALA A 430 17.68 -21.67 -15.50
N MET A 431 18.19 -22.66 -14.76
CA MET A 431 18.42 -22.53 -13.32
C MET A 431 19.50 -21.48 -13.02
N PRO A 432 19.44 -20.77 -11.88
CA PRO A 432 20.49 -19.82 -11.50
C PRO A 432 21.88 -20.46 -11.53
N TYR A 433 22.84 -19.72 -12.09
CA TYR A 433 24.25 -20.11 -12.21
C TYR A 433 24.49 -21.42 -13.00
N SER A 434 23.57 -21.80 -13.90
CA SER A 434 23.74 -22.99 -14.75
C SER A 434 25.01 -22.95 -15.61
N HIS A 435 25.45 -21.75 -16.03
CA HIS A 435 26.62 -21.54 -16.87
C HIS A 435 27.94 -21.98 -16.20
N VAL A 436 28.07 -21.81 -14.88
CA VAL A 436 29.25 -22.31 -14.11
C VAL A 436 29.08 -23.74 -13.59
N LYS A 437 27.84 -24.28 -13.60
CA LYS A 437 27.58 -25.70 -13.31
C LYS A 437 27.95 -26.62 -14.47
N ALA A 438 28.23 -26.06 -15.65
CA ALA A 438 28.75 -26.80 -16.78
C ALA A 438 30.11 -27.44 -16.41
N ARG A 439 30.40 -28.60 -17.01
CA ARG A 439 31.65 -29.33 -16.75
C ARG A 439 32.83 -28.42 -17.08
N ASP A 440 33.72 -28.21 -16.13
CA ASP A 440 35.06 -27.74 -16.44
C ASP A 440 35.77 -28.76 -17.36
N GLY A 441 36.91 -28.40 -17.94
CA GLY A 441 37.74 -29.33 -18.72
C GLY A 441 38.17 -30.59 -17.94
N SER A 442 37.89 -30.67 -16.63
CA SER A 442 38.14 -31.82 -15.75
C SER A 442 36.91 -32.71 -15.50
N GLY A 443 35.74 -32.36 -16.02
CA GLY A 443 34.51 -33.15 -15.95
C GLY A 443 33.73 -33.07 -14.63
N LYS A 444 34.14 -32.20 -13.69
CA LYS A 444 33.53 -32.08 -12.36
C LYS A 444 32.58 -30.88 -12.31
N ARG A 445 31.37 -31.08 -11.76
CA ARG A 445 30.41 -29.99 -11.52
C ARG A 445 30.75 -29.25 -10.23
N MET A 446 30.68 -27.92 -10.25
CA MET A 446 30.84 -27.11 -9.05
C MET A 446 29.67 -27.35 -8.08
N PRO A 447 29.93 -27.62 -6.78
CA PRO A 447 28.87 -27.78 -5.79
C PRO A 447 28.20 -26.44 -5.48
N ASP A 448 26.91 -26.47 -5.13
CA ASP A 448 26.13 -25.25 -4.80
C ASP A 448 26.80 -24.41 -3.70
N THR A 449 27.46 -25.04 -2.72
CA THR A 449 28.18 -24.33 -1.66
C THR A 449 29.33 -23.47 -2.19
N ALA A 450 30.06 -23.93 -3.20
CA ALA A 450 31.14 -23.16 -3.82
C ALA A 450 30.58 -22.02 -4.66
N ILE A 451 29.46 -22.23 -5.36
CA ILE A 451 28.75 -21.17 -6.09
C ILE A 451 28.32 -20.05 -5.14
N LEU A 452 27.70 -20.41 -4.01
CA LEU A 452 27.26 -19.44 -3.01
C LEU A 452 28.44 -18.65 -2.41
N GLN A 453 29.58 -19.30 -2.16
CA GLN A 453 30.80 -18.62 -1.71
C GLN A 453 31.31 -17.60 -2.73
N LEU A 454 31.33 -17.95 -4.02
CA LEU A 454 31.75 -17.02 -5.08
C LEU A 454 30.76 -15.86 -5.25
N VAL A 455 29.46 -16.10 -5.09
CA VAL A 455 28.43 -15.04 -5.10
C VAL A 455 28.61 -14.10 -3.92
N ALA A 456 28.83 -14.64 -2.71
CA ALA A 456 29.07 -13.84 -1.51
C ALA A 456 30.36 -13.01 -1.60
N ALA A 457 31.41 -13.54 -2.25
CA ALA A 457 32.64 -12.83 -2.54
C ALA A 457 32.49 -11.78 -3.68
N GLY A 458 31.35 -11.74 -4.37
CA GLY A 458 31.13 -10.86 -5.52
C GLY A 458 31.84 -11.30 -6.80
N GLU A 459 32.45 -12.48 -6.80
CA GLU A 459 33.22 -13.05 -7.92
C GLU A 459 32.32 -13.74 -8.96
N LEU A 460 31.10 -14.10 -8.58
CA LEU A 460 30.11 -14.73 -9.46
C LEU A 460 28.78 -13.98 -9.43
N ARG A 461 28.20 -13.78 -10.62
CA ARG A 461 26.87 -13.18 -10.80
C ARG A 461 25.99 -14.05 -11.69
N VAL A 462 24.69 -13.81 -11.66
CA VAL A 462 23.75 -14.40 -12.61
C VAL A 462 23.99 -13.86 -14.02
N ASP A 463 23.55 -14.61 -15.03
CA ASP A 463 23.77 -14.26 -16.44
C ASP A 463 22.45 -13.83 -17.11
N PHE A 464 22.55 -12.92 -18.08
CA PHE A 464 21.43 -12.45 -18.88
C PHE A 464 21.78 -12.61 -20.37
N SER A 465 20.91 -13.30 -21.11
CA SER A 465 20.99 -13.35 -22.56
C SER A 465 20.75 -11.96 -23.16
N GLN A 466 21.39 -11.67 -24.30
CA GLN A 466 21.27 -10.39 -25.03
C GLN A 466 19.88 -10.14 -25.64
N GLY A 467 18.89 -10.98 -25.37
CA GLY A 467 17.53 -10.87 -25.90
C GLY A 467 16.60 -10.04 -25.00
N GLY A 468 15.89 -9.08 -25.58
CA GLY A 468 14.88 -8.28 -24.88
C GLY A 468 15.30 -6.84 -24.59
N PRO A 469 14.50 -6.07 -23.82
CA PRO A 469 14.82 -4.69 -23.48
C PRO A 469 16.04 -4.61 -22.56
N GLU A 470 17.05 -3.82 -22.97
CA GLU A 470 18.33 -3.70 -22.27
C GLU A 470 18.16 -3.31 -20.79
N ALA A 471 17.19 -2.46 -20.51
CA ALA A 471 17.05 -1.95 -19.16
C ALA A 471 16.48 -2.95 -18.15
N LEU A 472 15.75 -3.99 -18.59
CA LEU A 472 15.37 -5.09 -17.69
C LEU A 472 16.59 -5.91 -17.28
N MET A 473 17.58 -6.03 -18.17
CA MET A 473 18.87 -6.62 -17.83
C MET A 473 19.66 -5.71 -16.88
N ARG A 474 19.67 -4.39 -17.13
CA ARG A 474 20.29 -3.41 -16.20
C ARG A 474 19.65 -3.45 -14.82
N LEU A 475 18.32 -3.50 -14.74
CA LEU A 475 17.59 -3.68 -13.48
C LEU A 475 17.98 -4.99 -12.81
N GLY A 476 17.96 -6.11 -13.55
CA GLY A 476 18.37 -7.40 -13.02
C GLY A 476 19.77 -7.38 -12.42
N ASN A 477 20.73 -6.76 -13.13
CA ASN A 477 22.09 -6.56 -12.65
C ASN A 477 22.19 -5.65 -11.42
N ALA A 478 21.38 -4.59 -11.33
CA ALA A 478 21.32 -3.70 -10.17
C ALA A 478 20.71 -4.41 -8.95
N CYS A 479 19.67 -5.23 -9.16
CA CYS A 479 19.06 -6.02 -8.10
C CYS A 479 20.03 -7.00 -7.45
N VAL A 480 20.96 -7.58 -8.21
CA VAL A 480 21.96 -8.54 -7.70
C VAL A 480 23.29 -7.90 -7.29
N ALA A 481 23.31 -6.60 -6.98
CA ALA A 481 24.48 -5.95 -6.42
C ALA A 481 24.89 -6.60 -5.08
N VAL A 482 26.19 -6.72 -4.83
CA VAL A 482 26.72 -7.35 -3.62
C VAL A 482 26.35 -6.53 -2.39
N ASP A 483 26.63 -5.22 -2.40
CA ASP A 483 26.20 -4.30 -1.36
C ASP A 483 24.67 -4.09 -1.45
N PRO A 484 23.91 -4.37 -0.37
CA PRO A 484 22.46 -4.12 -0.31
C PRO A 484 22.06 -2.67 -0.61
N LYS A 485 22.93 -1.69 -0.30
CA LYS A 485 22.64 -0.25 -0.50
C LYS A 485 22.58 0.14 -1.97
N ASP A 486 23.33 -0.56 -2.82
CA ASP A 486 23.37 -0.33 -4.27
C ASP A 486 22.14 -0.93 -4.98
N ARG A 487 21.36 -1.76 -4.28
CA ARG A 487 20.16 -2.37 -4.84
C ARG A 487 19.02 -1.35 -4.85
N PRO A 488 18.15 -1.33 -5.88
CA PRO A 488 16.99 -0.43 -5.92
C PRO A 488 16.00 -0.72 -4.77
N ARG A 489 15.21 0.27 -4.34
CA ARG A 489 14.05 0.02 -3.46
C ARG A 489 12.88 -0.46 -4.31
N VAL A 490 12.03 -1.38 -3.80
CA VAL A 490 10.84 -1.82 -4.56
C VAL A 490 9.94 -0.64 -4.89
N VAL A 491 9.84 0.35 -4.00
CA VAL A 491 9.08 1.57 -4.23
C VAL A 491 9.62 2.37 -5.42
N ALA A 492 10.92 2.36 -5.71
CA ALA A 492 11.48 2.95 -6.94
C ALA A 492 11.21 2.09 -8.19
N MET A 493 10.95 0.78 -8.01
CA MET A 493 10.56 -0.15 -9.08
C MET A 493 9.04 -0.10 -9.36
N ALA A 494 8.24 0.22 -8.33
CA ALA A 494 6.76 0.25 -8.34
C ALA A 494 6.17 1.66 -8.55
N LYS A 495 6.82 2.74 -8.06
CA LYS A 495 6.40 4.14 -8.30
C LYS A 495 6.50 4.55 -9.77
N THR A 496 7.28 3.82 -10.56
CA THR A 496 7.44 4.05 -11.99
C THR A 496 6.53 3.13 -12.83
N THR A 497 5.76 2.25 -12.18
CA THR A 497 4.83 1.30 -12.82
C THR A 497 3.40 1.34 -12.26
N THR A 498 3.11 2.25 -11.32
CA THR A 498 1.76 2.81 -11.33
C THR A 498 1.62 3.52 -12.67
N LYS A 499 0.91 2.90 -13.63
CA LYS A 499 -0.02 3.66 -14.47
C LYS A 499 -0.62 4.68 -13.51
N THR A 500 -0.28 5.96 -13.68
CA THR A 500 -0.71 7.08 -12.82
C THR A 500 -2.17 6.85 -12.52
N LYS A 501 -2.47 6.36 -11.31
CA LYS A 501 -3.76 5.80 -10.87
C LYS A 501 -4.89 6.15 -11.85
N THR A 502 -4.95 5.46 -13.01
CA THR A 502 -5.83 5.96 -14.06
C THR A 502 -7.19 5.54 -13.56
N ASP A 503 -7.99 6.53 -13.22
CA ASP A 503 -9.38 6.38 -12.81
C ASP A 503 -10.01 5.29 -13.68
N ASP A 504 -10.78 4.38 -13.08
CA ASP A 504 -11.38 3.26 -13.81
C ASP A 504 -12.18 3.76 -15.03
N LEU A 505 -12.62 5.03 -14.96
CA LEU A 505 -13.15 5.81 -16.06
C LEU A 505 -12.19 5.99 -17.25
N PHE A 506 -11.00 6.55 -17.04
CA PHE A 506 -10.03 6.80 -18.12
C PHE A 506 -9.48 5.51 -18.70
N ARG A 507 -9.30 4.48 -17.87
CA ARG A 507 -8.90 3.16 -18.33
C ARG A 507 -9.92 2.56 -19.30
N TRP A 508 -11.21 2.69 -18.99
CA TRP A 508 -12.26 2.20 -19.88
C TRP A 508 -12.24 2.91 -21.24
N VAL A 509 -12.01 4.24 -21.26
CA VAL A 509 -11.88 5.01 -22.50
C VAL A 509 -10.67 4.54 -23.33
N GLU A 510 -9.51 4.32 -22.71
CA GLU A 510 -8.32 3.79 -23.39
C GLU A 510 -8.57 2.41 -24.02
N GLU A 511 -9.18 1.49 -23.26
CA GLU A 511 -9.50 0.14 -23.75
C GLU A 511 -10.48 0.17 -24.93
N HIS A 512 -11.45 1.09 -24.91
CA HIS A 512 -12.41 1.27 -26.01
C HIS A 512 -11.75 1.86 -27.26
N GLU A 513 -10.87 2.86 -27.11
CA GLU A 513 -10.12 3.41 -28.24
C GLU A 513 -9.17 2.36 -28.85
N GLU A 514 -8.49 1.55 -28.03
CA GLU A 514 -7.63 0.45 -28.53
C GLU A 514 -8.39 -0.61 -29.33
N ALA A 515 -9.64 -0.90 -28.93
CA ALA A 515 -10.50 -1.81 -29.69
C ALA A 515 -10.93 -1.21 -31.04
N VAL A 516 -11.20 0.10 -31.09
CA VAL A 516 -11.59 0.83 -32.30
C VAL A 516 -10.41 1.04 -33.25
N GLU A 517 -9.20 1.29 -32.75
CA GLU A 517 -7.96 1.48 -33.53
C GLU A 517 -7.59 0.25 -34.40
N ARG A 518 -8.04 -0.95 -34.04
CA ARG A 518 -7.91 -2.13 -34.92
C ARG A 518 -8.69 -1.99 -36.23
N THR A 519 -9.58 -1.00 -36.33
CA THR A 519 -10.53 -0.82 -37.45
C THR A 519 -10.61 0.62 -38.00
N GLN A 520 -10.11 1.64 -37.28
CA GLN A 520 -10.22 3.07 -37.64
C GLN A 520 -8.97 3.92 -37.27
N LYS A 521 -9.02 5.25 -37.52
CA LYS A 521 -7.95 6.23 -37.27
C LYS A 521 -7.58 6.37 -35.76
N PRO A 522 -6.31 6.68 -35.43
CA PRO A 522 -5.85 6.96 -34.06
C PRO A 522 -6.52 8.21 -33.44
N TRP A 523 -6.30 8.43 -32.14
CA TRP A 523 -6.89 9.52 -31.31
C TRP A 523 -6.96 10.90 -31.96
N GLY A 524 -5.94 11.33 -32.70
CA GLY A 524 -5.99 12.58 -33.47
C GLY A 524 -6.12 13.83 -32.59
N ARG A 525 -6.95 14.79 -33.01
CA ARG A 525 -7.18 16.04 -32.29
C ARG A 525 -8.23 15.83 -31.19
N VAL A 526 -7.84 16.08 -29.94
CA VAL A 526 -8.66 15.79 -28.76
C VAL A 526 -9.18 17.07 -28.12
N LEU A 527 -10.47 17.08 -27.79
CA LEU A 527 -11.06 18.10 -26.91
C LEU A 527 -11.31 17.51 -25.52
N ASP A 528 -10.64 18.03 -24.49
CA ASP A 528 -11.00 17.83 -23.09
C ASP A 528 -11.95 18.94 -22.65
N ALA A 529 -13.25 18.67 -22.74
CA ALA A 529 -14.29 19.67 -22.60
C ALA A 529 -14.50 20.17 -21.15
N GLY A 530 -13.92 19.49 -20.16
CA GLY A 530 -14.02 19.83 -18.74
C GLY A 530 -12.77 19.46 -17.98
N THR A 531 -11.71 20.20 -18.25
CA THR A 531 -10.33 19.85 -17.91
C THR A 531 -9.93 20.18 -16.48
N GLY A 532 -8.97 19.42 -15.97
CA GLY A 532 -8.20 19.72 -14.76
C GLY A 532 -6.84 19.02 -14.80
N ARG A 533 -6.01 19.19 -13.75
CA ARG A 533 -4.68 18.56 -13.70
C ARG A 533 -4.72 17.05 -13.93
N HIS A 534 -5.76 16.40 -13.41
CA HIS A 534 -5.90 14.94 -13.48
C HIS A 534 -6.16 14.43 -14.91
N SER A 535 -7.03 15.09 -15.68
CA SER A 535 -7.30 14.71 -17.08
C SER A 535 -6.13 15.05 -18.00
N LEU A 536 -5.46 16.21 -17.80
CA LEU A 536 -4.27 16.57 -18.57
C LEU A 536 -3.07 15.68 -18.27
N GLN A 537 -2.87 15.28 -17.01
CA GLN A 537 -1.86 14.30 -16.65
C GLN A 537 -2.07 12.98 -17.42
N TRP A 538 -3.32 12.55 -17.56
CA TRP A 538 -3.64 11.35 -18.34
C TRP A 538 -3.42 11.56 -19.85
N LEU A 539 -3.95 12.64 -20.43
CA LEU A 539 -3.89 12.88 -21.88
C LEU A 539 -2.48 13.22 -22.39
N LEU A 540 -1.66 13.91 -21.61
CA LEU A 540 -0.37 14.46 -22.07
C LEU A 540 0.85 13.74 -21.51
N ARG A 541 0.70 13.01 -20.40
CA ARG A 541 1.79 12.23 -19.78
C ARG A 541 1.50 10.74 -19.67
N GLY A 542 0.28 10.31 -20.00
CA GLY A 542 -0.12 8.90 -20.04
C GLY A 542 0.13 8.25 -21.41
N ASP A 543 -0.23 6.97 -21.51
CA ASP A 543 0.03 6.14 -22.70
C ASP A 543 -0.68 6.66 -23.97
N ALA A 544 -1.82 7.33 -23.80
CA ALA A 544 -2.59 7.94 -24.90
C ALA A 544 -1.84 9.10 -25.59
N ALA A 545 -0.94 9.80 -24.88
CA ALA A 545 -0.30 11.03 -25.36
C ALA A 545 0.44 10.87 -26.70
N SER A 546 1.09 9.71 -26.91
CA SER A 546 1.80 9.38 -28.15
C SER A 546 0.91 9.29 -29.40
N ARG A 547 -0.40 9.17 -29.22
CA ARG A 547 -1.41 9.00 -30.29
C ARG A 547 -2.20 10.29 -30.56
N ILE A 548 -2.03 11.31 -29.72
CA ILE A 548 -2.76 12.57 -29.77
C ILE A 548 -1.94 13.61 -30.52
N THR A 549 -2.55 14.28 -31.50
CA THR A 549 -1.87 15.30 -32.32
C THR A 549 -1.94 16.69 -31.71
N GLU A 550 -3.00 17.00 -30.97
CA GLU A 550 -3.19 18.22 -30.20
C GLU A 550 -4.29 18.00 -29.16
N VAL A 551 -4.12 18.59 -27.98
CA VAL A 551 -5.16 18.68 -26.95
C VAL A 551 -5.65 20.13 -26.85
N VAL A 552 -6.95 20.32 -27.05
CA VAL A 552 -7.64 21.55 -26.64
C VAL A 552 -8.41 21.24 -25.37
N ALA A 553 -8.22 22.03 -24.32
CA ALA A 553 -8.76 21.78 -23.01
C ALA A 553 -9.59 22.97 -22.54
N VAL A 554 -10.69 22.74 -21.82
CA VAL A 554 -11.59 23.80 -21.36
C VAL A 554 -11.75 23.77 -19.84
N THR A 555 -11.48 24.89 -19.19
CA THR A 555 -11.72 25.09 -17.74
C THR A 555 -12.63 26.30 -17.50
N GLY A 556 -13.13 26.45 -16.27
CA GLY A 556 -14.06 27.53 -15.91
C GLY A 556 -13.39 28.86 -15.55
N GLU A 557 -12.09 28.87 -15.24
CA GLU A 557 -11.40 30.03 -14.67
C GLU A 557 -10.07 30.32 -15.38
N GLN A 558 -9.86 31.57 -15.80
CA GLN A 558 -8.64 32.00 -16.50
C GLN A 558 -7.35 31.74 -15.71
N PRO A 559 -7.27 32.02 -14.38
CA PRO A 559 -6.06 31.72 -13.62
C PRO A 559 -5.67 30.24 -13.63
N LEU A 560 -6.67 29.34 -13.61
CA LEU A 560 -6.44 27.90 -13.71
C LEU A 560 -5.98 27.53 -15.11
N ALA A 561 -6.55 28.12 -16.17
CA ALA A 561 -6.10 27.90 -17.54
C ALA A 561 -4.62 28.26 -17.73
N ASP A 562 -4.20 29.42 -17.22
CA ASP A 562 -2.81 29.89 -17.31
C ASP A 562 -1.85 29.00 -16.51
N GLN A 563 -2.32 28.44 -15.39
CA GLN A 563 -1.54 27.48 -14.60
C GLN A 563 -1.36 26.16 -15.34
N LEU A 564 -2.45 25.58 -15.85
CA LEU A 564 -2.43 24.31 -16.57
C LEU A 564 -1.60 24.41 -17.86
N THR A 565 -1.70 25.53 -18.58
CA THR A 565 -0.91 25.78 -19.80
C THR A 565 0.58 25.75 -19.53
N ARG A 566 1.02 26.31 -18.39
CA ARG A 566 2.45 26.30 -17.99
C ARG A 566 2.90 24.92 -17.51
N GLU A 567 2.10 24.28 -16.66
CA GLU A 567 2.44 22.98 -16.06
C GLU A 567 2.53 21.85 -17.08
N PHE A 568 1.70 21.90 -18.12
CA PHE A 568 1.61 20.90 -19.17
C PHE A 568 2.06 21.45 -20.53
N ALA A 569 2.98 22.42 -20.53
CA ALA A 569 3.57 22.92 -21.76
C ALA A 569 4.23 21.76 -22.54
N PRO A 570 4.34 21.83 -23.88
CA PRO A 570 4.99 20.80 -24.68
C PRO A 570 6.41 20.45 -24.21
N SER A 571 7.17 21.42 -23.67
CA SER A 571 8.50 21.16 -23.09
C SER A 571 8.48 20.32 -21.81
N GLU A 572 7.36 20.33 -21.08
CA GLU A 572 7.19 19.69 -19.76
C GLU A 572 6.44 18.34 -19.86
N THR A 573 6.22 17.83 -21.07
CA THR A 573 5.46 16.60 -21.34
C THR A 573 6.25 15.65 -22.24
N PRO A 574 6.20 14.32 -22.01
CA PRO A 574 7.09 13.36 -22.69
C PRO A 574 6.98 13.34 -24.22
N HIS A 575 5.82 13.68 -24.78
CA HIS A 575 5.56 13.62 -26.22
C HIS A 575 5.49 14.99 -26.88
N ALA A 576 5.72 16.07 -26.12
CA ALA A 576 5.60 17.45 -26.59
C ALA A 576 4.29 17.72 -27.37
N THR A 577 3.20 17.07 -26.96
CA THR A 577 1.89 17.23 -27.58
C THR A 577 1.43 18.67 -27.37
N PRO A 578 1.05 19.40 -28.45
CA PRO A 578 0.51 20.75 -28.34
C PRO A 578 -0.71 20.80 -27.41
N LEU A 579 -0.71 21.74 -26.47
CA LEU A 579 -1.82 22.00 -25.56
C LEU A 579 -2.30 23.45 -25.72
N ARG A 580 -3.62 23.62 -25.82
CA ARG A 580 -4.30 24.92 -25.66
C ARG A 580 -5.38 24.82 -24.60
N VAL A 581 -5.32 25.65 -23.56
CA VAL A 581 -6.33 25.68 -22.49
C VAL A 581 -7.17 26.95 -22.60
N HIS A 582 -8.47 26.79 -22.86
CA HIS A 582 -9.45 27.87 -22.88
C HIS A 582 -10.13 27.98 -21.52
N ALA A 583 -10.26 29.20 -21.00
CA ALA A 583 -11.23 29.47 -19.93
C ALA A 583 -12.51 30.02 -20.55
N GLY A 584 -13.65 29.40 -20.26
CA GLY A 584 -14.90 29.87 -20.87
C GLY A 584 -16.16 29.21 -20.37
N ASN A 585 -17.29 29.76 -20.83
CA ASN A 585 -18.63 29.35 -20.42
C ASN A 585 -19.34 28.64 -21.57
N TRP A 586 -19.70 27.39 -21.36
CA TRP A 586 -20.46 26.57 -22.32
C TRP A 586 -21.88 27.07 -22.62
N GLN A 587 -22.37 28.12 -21.95
CA GLN A 587 -23.61 28.83 -22.32
C GLN A 587 -23.42 29.83 -23.46
N ASP A 588 -22.19 30.27 -23.73
CA ASP A 588 -21.93 31.17 -24.86
C ASP A 588 -21.87 30.33 -26.15
N ASP A 589 -22.87 30.52 -27.02
CA ASP A 589 -22.97 29.81 -28.31
C ASP A 589 -21.79 30.11 -29.26
N ALA A 590 -21.11 31.25 -29.08
CA ALA A 590 -19.95 31.61 -29.88
C ALA A 590 -18.64 30.99 -29.36
N PHE A 591 -18.62 30.48 -28.13
CA PHE A 591 -17.41 29.92 -27.53
C PHE A 591 -16.91 28.69 -28.31
N LEU A 592 -15.60 28.58 -28.56
CA LEU A 592 -14.99 27.60 -29.49
C LEU A 592 -15.55 27.64 -30.93
N GLY A 593 -16.36 28.61 -31.34
CA GLY A 593 -16.95 28.67 -32.68
C GLY A 593 -15.93 28.82 -33.81
N ASN A 594 -14.70 29.25 -33.49
CA ASN A 594 -13.58 29.36 -34.42
C ASN A 594 -12.65 28.13 -34.41
N GLU A 595 -12.88 27.15 -33.54
CA GLU A 595 -12.08 25.93 -33.50
C GLU A 595 -12.47 25.00 -34.65
N SER A 596 -11.48 24.32 -35.22
CA SER A 596 -11.75 23.20 -36.12
C SER A 596 -12.36 22.02 -35.36
N VAL A 597 -13.05 21.15 -36.09
CA VAL A 597 -13.62 19.93 -35.51
C VAL A 597 -12.57 19.02 -34.86
N PHE A 598 -13.02 18.16 -33.95
CA PHE A 598 -12.21 17.23 -33.17
C PHE A 598 -12.48 15.78 -33.57
N ASP A 599 -11.45 14.95 -33.53
CA ASP A 599 -11.56 13.50 -33.79
C ASP A 599 -12.14 12.78 -32.56
N VAL A 600 -11.71 13.20 -31.37
CA VAL A 600 -12.19 12.66 -30.09
C VAL A 600 -12.56 13.80 -29.14
N ILE A 601 -13.73 13.71 -28.52
CA ILE A 601 -14.15 14.62 -27.44
C ILE A 601 -14.30 13.81 -26.15
N ILE A 602 -13.70 14.30 -25.07
CA ILE A 602 -13.87 13.80 -23.70
C ILE A 602 -14.62 14.85 -22.90
N ALA A 603 -15.84 14.49 -22.50
CA ALA A 603 -16.74 15.31 -21.69
C ALA A 603 -16.73 14.81 -20.24
N GLY A 604 -15.73 15.26 -19.47
CA GLY A 604 -15.47 14.84 -18.08
C GLY A 604 -16.31 15.52 -16.99
N THR A 605 -15.95 15.32 -15.71
CA THR A 605 -16.71 15.80 -14.55
C THR A 605 -16.74 17.33 -14.42
N GLY A 606 -15.73 18.04 -14.93
CA GLY A 606 -15.70 19.51 -15.00
C GLY A 606 -16.67 20.10 -16.04
N PHE A 607 -17.19 19.26 -16.95
CA PHE A 607 -18.09 19.63 -18.04
C PHE A 607 -19.58 19.40 -17.71
N ALA A 608 -19.88 18.54 -16.72
CA ALA A 608 -21.11 17.76 -16.73
C ALA A 608 -22.36 18.25 -15.95
N PRO A 609 -22.38 19.15 -14.93
CA PRO A 609 -23.59 19.23 -14.12
C PRO A 609 -24.63 20.29 -14.52
N TYR A 610 -24.45 21.12 -15.57
CA TYR A 610 -25.34 22.30 -15.71
C TYR A 610 -26.21 22.36 -16.96
N PHE A 611 -25.82 21.81 -18.12
CA PHE A 611 -26.58 22.01 -19.39
C PHE A 611 -26.51 20.84 -20.40
N GLN A 612 -26.46 19.58 -19.95
CA GLN A 612 -26.36 18.43 -20.87
C GLN A 612 -27.48 18.40 -21.93
N ASP A 613 -28.67 18.90 -21.62
CA ASP A 613 -29.80 19.05 -22.55
C ASP A 613 -29.54 20.01 -23.72
N GLN A 614 -28.63 20.98 -23.53
CA GLN A 614 -28.31 22.01 -24.54
C GLN A 614 -26.95 21.76 -25.21
N ILE A 615 -26.08 20.99 -24.54
CA ILE A 615 -24.69 20.81 -24.94
C ILE A 615 -24.49 19.65 -25.92
N SER A 616 -25.33 18.59 -25.89
CA SER A 616 -25.18 17.44 -26.79
C SER A 616 -25.16 17.84 -28.28
N ALA A 617 -26.05 18.75 -28.69
CA ALA A 617 -26.12 19.27 -30.06
C ALA A 617 -24.90 20.13 -30.43
N ARG A 618 -24.27 20.77 -29.44
CA ARG A 618 -23.07 21.57 -29.66
C ARG A 618 -21.82 20.70 -29.77
N LEU A 619 -21.71 19.68 -28.94
CA LEU A 619 -20.63 18.69 -29.03
C LEU A 619 -20.64 17.96 -30.37
N GLU A 620 -21.84 17.61 -30.86
CA GLU A 620 -21.99 17.01 -32.19
C GLU A 620 -21.40 17.90 -33.30
N LYS A 621 -21.64 19.22 -33.25
CA LYS A 621 -21.07 20.18 -34.22
C LYS A 621 -19.55 20.30 -34.15
N LEU A 622 -18.98 20.16 -32.95
CA LEU A 622 -17.53 20.19 -32.74
C LEU A 622 -16.87 18.87 -33.12
N LEU A 623 -17.63 17.79 -33.32
CA LEU A 623 -17.11 16.47 -33.65
C LEU A 623 -16.99 16.32 -35.18
N ALA A 624 -15.86 15.79 -35.64
CA ALA A 624 -15.65 15.47 -37.05
C ALA A 624 -16.59 14.32 -37.50
N PRO A 625 -16.92 14.20 -38.79
CA PRO A 625 -17.63 13.03 -39.31
C PRO A 625 -16.88 11.73 -38.97
N GLY A 626 -17.56 10.77 -38.34
CA GLY A 626 -16.93 9.55 -37.81
C GLY A 626 -16.14 9.72 -36.51
N GLY A 627 -16.11 10.93 -35.94
CA GLY A 627 -15.47 11.22 -34.66
C GLY A 627 -16.21 10.61 -33.47
N ARG A 628 -15.52 10.54 -32.33
CA ARG A 628 -15.95 9.80 -31.14
C ARG A 628 -16.10 10.71 -29.93
N LEU A 629 -17.15 10.48 -29.15
CA LEU A 629 -17.48 11.21 -27.93
C LEU A 629 -17.51 10.26 -26.75
N TYR A 630 -16.78 10.60 -25.69
CA TYR A 630 -16.86 9.94 -24.39
C TYR A 630 -17.45 10.91 -23.37
N LEU A 631 -18.69 10.63 -22.95
CA LEU A 631 -19.42 11.47 -22.00
C LEU A 631 -19.49 10.80 -20.64
N VAL A 632 -18.96 11.47 -19.63
CA VAL A 632 -19.03 11.06 -18.22
C VAL A 632 -20.29 11.65 -17.59
N GLY A 633 -21.12 10.79 -17.01
CA GLY A 633 -22.33 11.20 -16.32
C GLY A 633 -22.42 10.65 -14.90
N LEU A 634 -23.16 11.37 -14.06
CA LEU A 634 -23.43 11.02 -12.68
C LEU A 634 -24.89 10.54 -12.59
N GLN A 635 -25.10 9.29 -12.15
CA GLN A 635 -26.46 8.78 -11.96
C GLN A 635 -27.06 9.38 -10.69
N PRO A 636 -28.33 9.84 -10.73
CA PRO A 636 -29.04 10.28 -9.55
C PRO A 636 -28.98 9.28 -8.39
N LEU A 637 -28.51 9.74 -7.24
CA LEU A 637 -28.45 8.88 -6.05
C LEU A 637 -29.83 8.45 -5.56
N SER A 638 -30.88 9.23 -5.81
CA SER A 638 -32.26 8.90 -5.45
C SER A 638 -32.83 7.71 -6.23
N GLU A 639 -32.30 7.44 -7.42
CA GLU A 639 -32.73 6.34 -8.29
C GLU A 639 -31.76 5.14 -8.25
N SER A 640 -30.64 5.29 -7.53
CA SER A 640 -29.59 4.29 -7.43
C SER A 640 -29.94 3.15 -6.48
N ALA A 641 -29.90 1.91 -6.98
CA ALA A 641 -29.95 0.70 -6.16
C ALA A 641 -28.55 0.31 -5.66
N SER A 642 -28.48 -0.57 -4.64
CA SER A 642 -27.20 -1.17 -4.25
C SER A 642 -26.62 -1.98 -5.40
N ALA A 643 -25.32 -1.81 -5.68
CA ALA A 643 -24.62 -2.53 -6.74
C ALA A 643 -24.34 -4.01 -6.42
N ALA A 644 -24.65 -4.47 -5.20
CA ALA A 644 -24.47 -5.87 -4.79
C ALA A 644 -25.65 -6.73 -5.24
N ALA A 645 -25.38 -7.96 -5.73
CA ALA A 645 -26.43 -8.89 -6.16
C ALA A 645 -27.40 -9.32 -5.04
N SER A 646 -27.01 -9.15 -3.77
CA SER A 646 -27.86 -9.37 -2.58
C SER A 646 -27.32 -8.50 -1.43
N PRO A 647 -27.71 -7.22 -1.35
CA PRO A 647 -27.18 -6.30 -0.35
C PRO A 647 -27.71 -6.64 1.04
N SER A 648 -26.82 -6.65 2.03
CA SER A 648 -27.21 -6.83 3.43
C SER A 648 -28.15 -5.70 3.87
N GLU A 649 -29.00 -5.96 4.87
CA GLU A 649 -29.86 -4.93 5.45
C GLU A 649 -29.05 -3.73 5.95
N ALA A 650 -27.86 -3.99 6.50
CA ALA A 650 -26.91 -2.97 6.92
C ALA A 650 -26.37 -2.13 5.75
N ASP A 651 -26.15 -2.70 4.57
CA ASP A 651 -25.70 -1.95 3.38
C ASP A 651 -26.83 -1.12 2.79
N GLN A 652 -28.06 -1.62 2.84
CA GLN A 652 -29.24 -0.86 2.44
C GLN A 652 -29.47 0.34 3.37
N ALA A 653 -29.31 0.15 4.69
CA ALA A 653 -29.38 1.22 5.67
C ALA A 653 -28.28 2.27 5.45
N ALA A 654 -27.05 1.84 5.19
CA ALA A 654 -25.94 2.74 4.89
C ALA A 654 -26.16 3.51 3.57
N GLY A 655 -26.73 2.87 2.54
CA GLY A 655 -27.14 3.52 1.29
C GLY A 655 -28.21 4.60 1.50
N ARG A 656 -29.24 4.33 2.32
CA ARG A 656 -30.25 5.34 2.70
C ARG A 656 -29.62 6.54 3.40
N LEU A 657 -28.64 6.31 4.28
CA LEU A 657 -27.92 7.38 4.97
C LEU A 657 -27.10 8.24 3.98
N ILE A 658 -26.45 7.64 2.98
CA ILE A 658 -25.75 8.38 1.92
C ILE A 658 -26.73 9.27 1.13
N GLN A 659 -27.89 8.74 0.75
CA GLN A 659 -28.92 9.53 0.07
C GLN A 659 -29.42 10.70 0.92
N GLU A 660 -29.59 10.50 2.23
CA GLU A 660 -30.02 11.53 3.17
C GLU A 660 -28.97 12.66 3.28
N VAL A 661 -27.68 12.30 3.33
CA VAL A 661 -26.56 13.25 3.30
C VAL A 661 -26.58 14.06 2.00
N ALA A 662 -26.74 13.41 0.85
CA ALA A 662 -26.79 14.09 -0.45
C ALA A 662 -27.96 15.09 -0.52
N ARG A 663 -29.17 14.68 -0.13
CA ARG A 663 -30.35 15.56 -0.09
C ARG A 663 -30.16 16.75 0.86
N THR A 664 -29.54 16.52 2.01
CA THR A 664 -29.31 17.58 3.01
C THR A 664 -28.26 18.58 2.50
N ARG A 665 -27.17 18.11 1.91
CA ARG A 665 -26.18 18.95 1.21
C ARG A 665 -26.86 19.81 0.14
N ASP A 666 -27.70 19.21 -0.69
CA ASP A 666 -28.38 19.91 -1.79
C ASP A 666 -29.38 20.94 -1.27
N ALA A 667 -30.11 20.63 -0.19
CA ALA A 667 -30.95 21.61 0.49
C ALA A 667 -30.12 22.80 0.99
N CYS A 668 -28.95 22.57 1.59
CA CYS A 668 -28.06 23.67 2.01
C CYS A 668 -27.60 24.53 0.83
N LEU A 669 -27.24 23.92 -0.30
CA LEU A 669 -26.85 24.65 -1.50
C LEU A 669 -27.99 25.56 -2.00
N LEU A 670 -29.20 25.01 -2.13
CA LEU A 670 -30.38 25.77 -2.58
C LEU A 670 -30.75 26.90 -1.64
N LEU A 671 -30.75 26.64 -0.33
CA LEU A 671 -31.05 27.65 0.70
C LEU A 671 -29.99 28.75 0.79
N GLY A 672 -28.73 28.43 0.47
CA GLY A 672 -27.65 29.40 0.31
C GLY A 672 -27.64 30.12 -1.04
N GLY A 673 -28.70 29.99 -1.84
CA GLY A 673 -28.83 30.64 -3.15
C GLY A 673 -27.91 30.07 -4.23
N ARG A 674 -27.39 28.86 -4.04
CA ARG A 674 -26.54 28.15 -5.01
C ARG A 674 -27.35 27.12 -5.78
N ARG A 675 -26.80 26.68 -6.92
CA ARG A 675 -27.36 25.57 -7.69
C ARG A 675 -26.68 24.26 -7.27
N CYS A 676 -27.46 23.19 -7.18
CA CYS A 676 -26.93 21.84 -6.97
C CYS A 676 -26.23 21.31 -8.23
N TYR A 677 -25.39 20.30 -8.05
CA TYR A 677 -24.92 19.45 -9.14
C TYR A 677 -26.14 18.80 -9.82
N ARG A 678 -26.29 18.89 -11.14
CA ARG A 678 -27.29 18.04 -11.83
C ARG A 678 -26.68 16.68 -12.11
N GLU A 679 -27.40 15.66 -11.64
CA GLU A 679 -27.19 14.25 -11.94
C GLU A 679 -28.26 13.88 -12.98
N TYR A 680 -27.87 13.22 -14.06
CA TYR A 680 -28.79 12.84 -15.14
C TYR A 680 -28.82 11.32 -15.28
N PRO A 681 -30.00 10.68 -15.32
CA PRO A 681 -30.08 9.23 -15.55
C PRO A 681 -29.43 8.83 -16.87
N ILE A 682 -28.68 7.73 -16.87
CA ILE A 682 -27.97 7.23 -18.06
C ILE A 682 -28.88 7.13 -19.31
N ASP A 683 -30.10 6.60 -19.15
CA ASP A 683 -31.06 6.44 -20.25
C ASP A 683 -31.54 7.79 -20.80
N TRP A 684 -31.66 8.81 -19.94
CA TRP A 684 -32.02 10.16 -20.38
C TRP A 684 -30.89 10.78 -21.20
N THR A 685 -29.64 10.63 -20.74
CA THR A 685 -28.45 11.17 -21.41
C THR A 685 -28.24 10.50 -22.76
N GLN A 686 -28.43 9.19 -22.85
CA GLN A 686 -28.42 8.46 -24.11
C GLN A 686 -29.43 9.04 -25.11
N ARG A 687 -30.69 9.28 -24.69
CA ARG A 687 -31.70 9.89 -25.56
C ARG A 687 -31.35 11.29 -26.02
N GLN A 688 -30.65 12.09 -25.20
CA GLN A 688 -30.21 13.43 -25.63
C GLN A 688 -29.10 13.36 -26.68
N LEU A 689 -28.16 12.42 -26.55
CA LEU A 689 -27.13 12.20 -27.57
C LEU A 689 -27.74 11.73 -28.90
N GLU A 690 -28.68 10.79 -28.84
CA GLU A 690 -29.41 10.31 -30.03
C GLU A 690 -30.23 11.42 -30.68
N LYS A 691 -30.93 12.23 -29.88
CA LYS A 691 -31.68 13.41 -30.38
C LYS A 691 -30.77 14.46 -31.02
N ALA A 692 -29.53 14.57 -30.56
CA ALA A 692 -28.52 15.44 -31.15
C ALA A 692 -27.91 14.89 -32.45
N GLY A 693 -28.24 13.65 -32.85
CA GLY A 693 -27.73 13.02 -34.07
C GLY A 693 -26.50 12.13 -33.86
N LEU A 694 -26.10 11.88 -32.62
CA LEU A 694 -25.00 10.97 -32.28
C LEU A 694 -25.51 9.54 -32.09
N LEU A 695 -24.72 8.56 -32.50
CA LEU A 695 -25.01 7.14 -32.30
C LEU A 695 -24.27 6.65 -31.06
N VAL A 696 -25.00 6.31 -29.99
CA VAL A 696 -24.42 5.67 -28.81
C VAL A 696 -24.02 4.25 -29.15
N THR A 697 -22.75 3.91 -28.97
CA THR A 697 -22.15 2.62 -29.36
C THR A 697 -21.91 1.70 -28.18
N ASP A 698 -21.57 2.25 -27.02
CA ASP A 698 -21.30 1.46 -25.82
C ASP A 698 -21.52 2.28 -24.55
N SER A 699 -21.61 1.60 -23.40
CA SER A 699 -21.75 2.23 -22.10
C SER A 699 -21.16 1.38 -20.99
N VAL A 700 -20.66 2.02 -19.94
CA VAL A 700 -20.25 1.34 -18.71
C VAL A 700 -20.84 2.01 -17.49
N ARG A 701 -21.16 1.20 -16.48
CA ARG A 701 -21.54 1.65 -15.14
C ARG A 701 -20.40 1.35 -14.19
N LEU A 702 -19.91 2.37 -13.51
CA LEU A 702 -18.80 2.32 -12.58
C LEU A 702 -19.36 2.46 -11.16
N ALA A 703 -19.32 1.38 -10.39
CA ALA A 703 -19.92 1.38 -9.05
C ALA A 703 -19.21 2.36 -8.11
N ASN A 704 -19.97 3.26 -7.48
CA ASN A 704 -19.42 4.26 -6.58
C ASN A 704 -19.06 3.62 -5.24
N VAL A 705 -17.86 3.91 -4.74
CA VAL A 705 -17.37 3.41 -3.44
C VAL A 705 -17.36 4.53 -2.42
N TYR A 706 -18.27 4.45 -1.46
CA TYR A 706 -18.39 5.43 -0.39
C TYR A 706 -17.61 4.98 0.85
N SER A 707 -16.62 5.77 1.24
CA SER A 707 -15.96 5.69 2.55
C SER A 707 -16.45 6.81 3.47
N ARG A 708 -16.22 6.68 4.79
CA ARG A 708 -16.51 7.74 5.75
C ARG A 708 -15.97 9.09 5.28
N ALA A 709 -14.69 9.16 4.93
CA ALA A 709 -14.05 10.39 4.44
C ALA A 709 -14.65 10.96 3.14
N ALA A 710 -15.18 10.11 2.24
CA ALA A 710 -15.87 10.59 1.04
C ALA A 710 -17.22 11.23 1.39
N ILE A 711 -17.97 10.64 2.33
CA ILE A 711 -19.28 11.14 2.76
C ILE A 711 -19.13 12.40 3.62
N THR A 712 -18.14 12.46 4.52
CA THR A 712 -17.86 13.65 5.34
C THR A 712 -17.59 14.88 4.49
N ARG A 713 -16.86 14.73 3.37
CA ARG A 713 -16.64 15.84 2.42
C ARG A 713 -17.94 16.41 1.86
N GLN A 714 -18.97 15.58 1.68
CA GLN A 714 -20.30 16.03 1.23
C GLN A 714 -21.03 16.82 2.33
N LEU A 715 -20.92 16.41 3.59
CA LEU A 715 -21.45 17.17 4.73
C LEU A 715 -20.75 18.52 4.87
N GLU A 716 -19.44 18.57 4.71
CA GLU A 716 -18.67 19.82 4.79
C GLU A 716 -19.06 20.83 3.70
N VAL A 717 -19.42 20.36 2.50
CA VAL A 717 -20.02 21.23 1.49
C VAL A 717 -21.30 21.87 2.01
N GLY A 718 -22.18 21.08 2.62
CA GLY A 718 -23.40 21.60 3.26
C GLY A 718 -23.09 22.63 4.35
N ARG A 719 -22.19 22.30 5.29
CA ARG A 719 -21.79 23.17 6.40
C ARG A 719 -21.26 24.53 5.94
N ARG A 720 -20.42 24.56 4.90
CA ARG A 720 -19.88 25.82 4.34
C ARG A 720 -20.95 26.76 3.77
N HIS A 721 -22.13 26.25 3.42
CA HIS A 721 -23.20 27.04 2.84
C HIS A 721 -24.25 27.48 3.88
N VAL A 722 -24.28 26.87 5.07
CA VAL A 722 -25.19 27.28 6.15
C VAL A 722 -25.07 28.77 6.50
N PRO A 723 -23.86 29.38 6.60
CA PRO A 723 -23.73 30.82 6.86
C PRO A 723 -24.31 31.73 5.77
N LEU A 724 -24.64 31.20 4.59
CA LEU A 724 -25.21 31.97 3.47
C LEU A 724 -26.74 32.05 3.52
N PHE A 725 -27.38 31.43 4.50
CA PHE A 725 -28.85 31.41 4.58
C PHE A 725 -29.37 32.78 5.04
N GLY A 726 -30.51 33.20 4.48
CA GLY A 726 -31.15 34.46 4.88
C GLY A 726 -31.83 34.43 6.26
N ASP A 727 -32.04 33.24 6.83
CA ASP A 727 -32.73 33.02 8.11
C ASP A 727 -31.80 32.30 9.09
N ALA A 728 -31.51 32.95 10.22
CA ALA A 728 -30.59 32.44 11.24
C ALA A 728 -31.15 31.22 12.00
N THR A 729 -32.46 31.17 12.25
CA THR A 729 -33.12 30.04 12.92
C THR A 729 -33.12 28.80 12.03
N LEU A 730 -33.33 29.01 10.72
CA LEU A 730 -33.19 27.94 9.73
C LEU A 730 -31.73 27.46 9.62
N ALA A 731 -30.76 28.37 9.64
CA ALA A 731 -29.34 28.05 9.59
C ALA A 731 -28.91 27.18 10.79
N GLU A 732 -29.31 27.58 12.00
CA GLU A 732 -29.03 26.80 13.23
C GLU A 732 -29.67 25.41 13.16
N SER A 733 -30.94 25.33 12.76
CA SER A 733 -31.66 24.07 12.62
C SER A 733 -30.99 23.14 11.59
N MET A 734 -30.50 23.70 10.49
CA MET A 734 -29.78 22.94 9.45
C MET A 734 -28.41 22.47 9.93
N GLN A 735 -27.68 23.29 10.69
CA GLN A 735 -26.41 22.90 11.29
C GLN A 735 -26.59 21.71 12.25
N GLN A 736 -27.65 21.72 13.06
CA GLN A 736 -27.99 20.60 13.93
C GLN A 736 -28.35 19.34 13.12
N ALA A 737 -29.07 19.47 12.01
CA ALA A 737 -29.39 18.34 11.13
C ALA A 737 -28.12 17.70 10.53
N LEU A 738 -27.18 18.51 10.05
CA LEU A 738 -25.88 18.05 9.54
C LEU A 738 -25.08 17.31 10.63
N ASN A 739 -25.07 17.82 11.87
CA ASN A 739 -24.38 17.18 12.99
C ASN A 739 -25.01 15.81 13.35
N ARG A 740 -26.35 15.70 13.34
CA ARG A 740 -27.04 14.42 13.57
C ARG A 740 -26.69 13.39 12.49
N LEU A 741 -26.58 13.81 11.24
CA LEU A 741 -26.14 12.94 10.14
C LEU A 741 -24.70 12.47 10.37
N ASP A 742 -23.82 13.36 10.83
CA ASP A 742 -22.42 13.03 11.09
C ASP A 742 -22.28 11.97 12.19
N THR A 743 -23.01 12.10 13.30
CA THR A 743 -23.07 11.08 14.37
C THR A 743 -23.59 9.73 13.85
N ARG A 744 -24.62 9.74 13.00
CA ARG A 744 -25.13 8.51 12.38
C ARG A 744 -24.10 7.88 11.45
N LEU A 745 -23.31 8.68 10.73
CA LEU A 745 -22.22 8.18 9.89
C LEU A 745 -21.12 7.52 10.72
N GLU A 746 -20.78 8.05 11.90
CA GLU A 746 -19.81 7.40 12.80
C GLU A 746 -20.25 6.00 13.21
N SER A 747 -21.52 5.85 13.61
CA SER A 747 -22.07 4.54 13.98
C SER A 747 -22.14 3.56 12.80
N THR A 748 -22.31 4.06 11.57
CA THR A 748 -22.54 3.22 10.38
C THR A 748 -21.25 2.90 9.62
N PHE A 749 -20.31 3.85 9.56
CA PHE A 749 -19.08 3.79 8.78
C PHE A 749 -17.80 3.77 9.61
N GLY A 750 -17.91 3.90 10.94
CA GLY A 750 -16.78 4.07 11.85
C GLY A 750 -16.42 5.54 12.04
N SER A 751 -15.76 5.87 13.16
CA SER A 751 -15.24 7.21 13.42
C SER A 751 -14.28 7.65 12.31
N ALA A 752 -14.27 8.96 12.02
CA ALA A 752 -13.30 9.56 11.10
C ALA A 752 -11.85 9.39 11.59
N ASP A 753 -11.66 9.21 12.90
CA ASP A 753 -10.35 9.05 13.56
C ASP A 753 -9.81 7.62 13.45
N LEU A 754 -10.64 6.65 13.03
CA LEU A 754 -10.17 5.30 12.76
C LEU A 754 -9.30 5.28 11.48
N PRO A 755 -8.24 4.45 11.44
CA PRO A 755 -7.51 4.19 10.20
C PRO A 755 -8.45 3.82 9.05
N LYS A 756 -8.17 4.29 7.82
CA LYS A 756 -9.04 4.09 6.64
C LYS A 756 -9.42 2.63 6.36
N GLN A 757 -8.58 1.69 6.79
CA GLN A 757 -8.76 0.24 6.67
C GLN A 757 -9.80 -0.31 7.65
N LYS A 758 -9.99 0.36 8.81
CA LYS A 758 -11.00 0.03 9.83
C LYS A 758 -12.33 0.74 9.59
N GLN A 759 -12.38 1.72 8.69
CA GLN A 759 -13.61 2.39 8.28
C GLN A 759 -14.38 1.53 7.28
N ARG A 760 -15.70 1.42 7.46
CA ARG A 760 -16.57 0.70 6.51
C ARG A 760 -16.53 1.38 5.14
N ARG A 761 -16.57 0.58 4.09
CA ARG A 761 -16.77 1.05 2.71
C ARG A 761 -17.93 0.28 2.11
N ILE A 762 -18.82 0.98 1.43
CA ILE A 762 -19.92 0.34 0.70
C ILE A 762 -19.90 0.74 -0.77
N ARG A 763 -20.39 -0.16 -1.62
CA ARG A 763 -20.70 0.14 -3.02
C ARG A 763 -22.16 0.53 -3.13
N PHE A 764 -22.45 1.75 -3.56
CA PHE A 764 -23.80 2.27 -3.65
C PHE A 764 -23.92 3.27 -4.79
N GLY A 765 -24.89 3.08 -5.69
CA GLY A 765 -24.98 3.86 -6.93
C GLY A 765 -23.82 3.61 -7.89
N PHE A 766 -23.83 4.34 -8.99
CA PHE A 766 -22.82 4.23 -10.03
C PHE A 766 -22.70 5.54 -10.81
N ASP A 767 -21.49 5.84 -11.26
CA ASP A 767 -21.29 6.80 -12.34
C ASP A 767 -21.26 6.03 -13.68
N TYR A 768 -21.32 6.73 -14.80
CA TYR A 768 -21.32 6.07 -16.10
C TYR A 768 -20.51 6.81 -17.14
N VAL A 769 -20.06 6.06 -18.14
CA VAL A 769 -19.49 6.61 -19.38
C VAL A 769 -20.33 6.12 -20.55
N LEU A 770 -20.72 7.04 -21.42
CA LEU A 770 -21.33 6.75 -22.71
C LEU A 770 -20.31 7.00 -23.82
N ALA A 771 -20.08 5.98 -24.65
CA ALA A 771 -19.36 6.11 -25.90
C ALA A 771 -20.37 6.37 -27.03
N ALA A 772 -20.17 7.44 -27.77
CA ALA A 772 -20.97 7.82 -28.92
C ALA A 772 -20.09 8.14 -30.12
N ARG A 773 -20.64 8.01 -31.32
CA ARG A 773 -19.99 8.41 -32.57
C ARG A 773 -20.88 9.32 -33.39
N LYS A 774 -20.27 10.25 -34.11
CA LYS A 774 -20.97 10.99 -35.17
C LYS A 774 -21.03 10.12 -36.43
N PRO A 775 -22.20 9.94 -37.05
CA PRO A 775 -22.28 9.27 -38.35
C PRO A 775 -21.28 9.88 -39.34
N SER A 776 -20.59 9.03 -40.11
CA SER A 776 -19.88 9.50 -41.30
C SER A 776 -20.93 9.89 -42.33
N ASP A 777 -20.86 11.09 -42.90
CA ASP A 777 -21.67 11.43 -44.07
C ASP A 777 -21.40 10.38 -45.17
N HIS A 778 -22.47 9.83 -45.74
CA HIS A 778 -22.40 8.83 -46.82
C HIS A 778 -21.80 9.39 -48.11
#